data_AF-M1Q7M2-F1
#
_entry.id   AF-M1Q7M2-F1
#
_cell.length_a   1.000
_cell.length_b   1.000
_cell.length_c   1.000
_cell.angle_alpha   90.00
_cell.angle_beta   90.00
_cell.angle_gamma   90.00
#
_symmetry.space_group_name_H-M   'P 1'
#
loop_
_entity.id
_entity.type
_entity.pdbx_description
1 polymer ?
#
loop_
_entity_poly.entity_id
_entity_poly.type
_entity_poly.pdbx_seq_one_letter_code
_entity_poly.pdbx_strand_id
1 'polypeptide(L)'
;MSSYTEKQDKLSRKSAGEGYREINAEKPRFQEEFRGYFKEDLYELIRSNFPKPDAEDISRAAGQFAEFDRAELNILLHPGKFITKKGKRVQAAYLKAAPAIYKLTEPPESRKALISQKNWQYQISQQEQSQIYQNRTGKTKNQINQTKTEPEKIEQTDQDQIKQGKIGPEKIDRGEEKVQINPEFSKWLSIASKASELSFSCFEGFFNSSPVILEKKGPEGLPLLEKWTEIGISLAEKSNQFAIIYFNHTANAVVSDKFSADSAPTSFSGDVSSGSAGLEGFREFISLGEKFSGLNARLAEVYFEHLPGMLDLLSHEGLRLFYSITDSLLKFRWEIAADIFDEAKDVFSAIPPPRQKELLTALNKFAGCMETFPSCSDRAAAAPALFKNAPAAMANLDSRGFEAWVSIAEEITDISSDAAVTFLNRSPGALRYLKINELRQWAEKGITLLSFEKQAFESFYESSFKGLEKHLQSLNSEERNLLLDIGAEIALINPGCTGSYFENSPPALRLLSGSEFKTWADTGTGISKGSSSSGSDYFKNSVTSFRKIPASYHAEILETAEPLLEKDWLLAGKFFENLPSKIGDIRKWADIGTKIYDTDRNLSVDYFTYSALLLSELDIYELEEWALKGLEIFKNNASLGRPYFSLKSRSSNDFIDELTGGVALKNVANILRYYAMGLSGTSFNIRSKKELPGYTITGSVNPIISGRTIFLEPGIKKFQG
;
A
#
# COMPACT_ATOMS: atom_id res chain seq x y z
N MET A 1 11.89 -12.21 7.01
CA MET A 1 11.83 -13.04 8.25
C MET A 1 10.75 -12.43 9.12
N SER A 2 9.57 -13.04 9.13
CA SER A 2 9.18 -14.03 10.14
C SER A 2 8.81 -13.35 11.47
N SER A 3 7.55 -12.93 11.60
CA SER A 3 6.90 -12.70 12.91
C SER A 3 5.39 -12.45 12.78
N TYR A 4 4.66 -13.32 12.07
CA TYR A 4 3.19 -13.37 12.16
C TYR A 4 2.64 -14.81 12.12
N THR A 5 3.38 -15.77 12.68
CA THR A 5 2.99 -17.19 12.78
C THR A 5 3.17 -17.78 14.19
N GLU A 6 2.98 -16.98 15.24
CA GLU A 6 3.22 -17.46 16.63
C GLU A 6 2.20 -16.93 17.64
N LYS A 7 0.90 -17.09 17.34
CA LYS A 7 -0.18 -16.75 18.30
C LYS A 7 -1.40 -17.69 18.29
N GLN A 8 -1.20 -18.96 17.98
CA GLN A 8 -2.22 -20.00 18.22
C GLN A 8 -1.69 -21.31 18.82
N ASP A 9 -0.44 -21.31 19.32
CA ASP A 9 0.15 -22.50 19.94
C ASP A 9 0.50 -22.21 21.42
N LYS A 10 -0.53 -22.00 22.24
CA LYS A 10 -0.45 -21.91 23.72
C LYS A 10 -1.83 -21.83 24.38
N LEU A 11 -2.72 -22.79 24.12
CA LEU A 11 -3.94 -22.99 24.92
C LEU A 11 -4.39 -24.46 25.01
N SER A 12 -3.49 -25.42 24.78
CA SER A 12 -3.79 -26.84 24.97
C SER A 12 -2.58 -27.55 25.55
N ARG A 13 -2.28 -27.30 26.84
CA ARG A 13 -1.46 -28.15 27.71
C ARG A 13 -1.46 -27.59 29.15
N LYS A 14 -2.43 -28.02 29.96
CA LYS A 14 -2.26 -28.55 31.33
C LYS A 14 -3.59 -28.66 32.08
N SER A 15 -3.68 -29.69 32.92
CA SER A 15 -4.76 -30.10 33.83
C SER A 15 -5.89 -30.87 33.15
N ALA A 16 -6.32 -32.06 33.59
CA ALA A 16 -5.95 -33.00 34.64
C ALA A 16 -6.51 -34.36 34.16
N GLY A 17 -5.90 -35.52 34.38
CA GLY A 17 -5.56 -36.03 35.70
C GLY A 17 -6.82 -36.48 36.42
N GLU A 18 -7.09 -37.78 36.39
CA GLU A 18 -7.93 -38.56 37.33
C GLU A 18 -9.45 -38.69 37.04
N GLY A 19 -9.81 -39.91 36.63
CA GLY A 19 -10.75 -40.72 37.40
C GLY A 19 -12.18 -40.83 36.88
N TYR A 20 -12.44 -41.79 35.98
CA TYR A 20 -13.69 -42.57 36.04
C TYR A 20 -13.42 -44.03 35.70
N ARG A 21 -13.92 -44.88 36.61
CA ARG A 21 -13.72 -46.31 36.75
C ARG A 21 -14.21 -47.11 35.55
N GLU A 22 -13.44 -48.16 35.25
CA GLU A 22 -13.84 -49.32 34.47
C GLU A 22 -15.19 -49.86 34.93
N ILE A 23 -16.14 -49.90 34.02
CA ILE A 23 -17.28 -50.81 34.09
C ILE A 23 -17.04 -51.80 32.95
N ASN A 24 -16.70 -53.03 33.35
CA ASN A 24 -16.67 -54.20 32.50
C ASN A 24 -18.01 -54.34 31.76
N ALA A 25 -18.02 -54.00 30.48
CA ALA A 25 -19.01 -54.46 29.54
C ALA A 25 -18.24 -55.21 28.45
N GLU A 26 -18.46 -56.52 28.41
CA GLU A 26 -17.90 -57.45 27.43
C GLU A 26 -17.96 -56.85 26.02
N LYS A 27 -16.78 -56.67 25.40
CA LYS A 27 -16.69 -56.40 23.96
C LYS A 27 -17.37 -57.56 23.22
N PRO A 28 -18.40 -57.32 22.38
CA PRO A 28 -18.75 -58.29 21.37
C PRO A 28 -17.58 -58.38 20.40
N ARG A 29 -16.87 -59.49 20.48
CA ARG A 29 -15.72 -59.84 19.65
C ARG A 29 -16.17 -60.19 18.23
N PHE A 30 -16.85 -59.28 17.53
CA PHE A 30 -17.32 -59.44 16.15
C PHE A 30 -17.74 -58.08 15.58
N GLN A 31 -16.79 -57.21 15.18
CA GLN A 31 -17.04 -56.10 14.22
C GLN A 31 -15.78 -55.32 13.78
N GLU A 32 -14.62 -55.97 13.67
CA GLU A 32 -13.33 -55.28 13.38
C GLU A 32 -12.64 -55.73 12.07
N GLU A 33 -13.36 -56.30 11.09
CA GLU A 33 -12.74 -56.86 9.88
C GLU A 33 -12.95 -56.10 8.56
N PHE A 34 -13.51 -54.89 8.55
CA PHE A 34 -13.47 -54.04 7.35
C PHE A 34 -13.29 -52.55 7.70
N ARG A 35 -12.03 -52.14 7.89
CA ARG A 35 -11.63 -50.72 7.90
C ARG A 35 -10.31 -50.53 7.15
N GLY A 36 -10.40 -49.80 6.02
CA GLY A 36 -9.33 -49.00 5.41
C GLY A 36 -8.22 -49.75 4.66
N TYR A 37 -7.97 -49.35 3.42
CA TYR A 37 -6.66 -49.56 2.81
C TYR A 37 -5.60 -48.80 3.62
N PHE A 38 -4.38 -49.34 3.78
CA PHE A 38 -3.29 -48.56 4.37
C PHE A 38 -2.98 -47.36 3.46
N LYS A 39 -2.48 -46.26 4.05
CA LYS A 39 -2.20 -45.01 3.32
C LYS A 39 -1.21 -45.25 2.17
N GLU A 40 -0.25 -46.16 2.38
CA GLU A 40 0.71 -46.63 1.39
C GLU A 40 0.03 -47.42 0.25
N ASP A 41 -0.96 -48.27 0.55
CA ASP A 41 -1.70 -49.02 -0.47
C ASP A 41 -2.58 -48.10 -1.33
N LEU A 42 -3.21 -47.08 -0.70
CA LEU A 42 -3.97 -46.05 -1.42
C LEU A 42 -3.08 -45.19 -2.29
N TYR A 43 -1.89 -44.85 -1.80
CA TYR A 43 -0.90 -44.10 -2.56
C TYR A 43 -0.53 -44.84 -3.85
N GLU A 44 -0.19 -46.13 -3.75
CA GLU A 44 0.13 -46.95 -4.92
C GLU A 44 -1.08 -47.17 -5.83
N LEU A 45 -2.27 -47.37 -5.27
CA LEU A 45 -3.51 -47.52 -6.05
C LEU A 45 -3.84 -46.25 -6.86
N ILE A 46 -3.73 -45.07 -6.24
CA ILE A 46 -3.96 -43.79 -6.91
C ILE A 46 -2.86 -43.54 -7.94
N ARG A 47 -1.60 -43.77 -7.60
CA ARG A 47 -0.45 -43.63 -8.51
C ARG A 47 -0.57 -44.52 -9.75
N SER A 48 -1.06 -45.74 -9.59
CA SER A 48 -1.29 -46.68 -10.69
C SER A 48 -2.38 -46.19 -11.65
N ASN A 49 -3.44 -45.56 -11.13
CA ASN A 49 -4.53 -45.02 -11.96
C ASN A 49 -4.23 -43.62 -12.51
N PHE A 50 -3.39 -42.82 -11.83
CA PHE A 50 -3.06 -41.44 -12.17
C PHE A 50 -1.55 -41.21 -12.02
N PRO A 51 -0.74 -41.51 -13.04
CA PRO A 51 0.72 -41.56 -12.91
C PRO A 51 1.41 -40.19 -13.02
N LYS A 52 0.69 -39.11 -13.38
CA LYS A 52 1.30 -37.80 -13.70
C LYS A 52 1.39 -36.81 -12.51
N PRO A 53 0.47 -36.77 -11.54
CA PRO A 53 0.58 -35.90 -10.36
C PRO A 53 1.85 -36.17 -9.54
N ASP A 54 2.28 -35.16 -8.80
CA ASP A 54 3.48 -35.27 -7.96
C ASP A 54 3.17 -36.07 -6.69
N ALA A 55 4.20 -36.59 -6.01
CA ALA A 55 4.05 -37.41 -4.81
C ALA A 55 3.24 -36.72 -3.69
N GLU A 56 3.35 -35.39 -3.58
CA GLU A 56 2.59 -34.61 -2.60
C GLU A 56 1.08 -34.62 -2.90
N ASP A 57 0.69 -34.43 -4.16
CA ASP A 57 -0.72 -34.43 -4.58
C ASP A 57 -1.35 -35.82 -4.40
N ILE A 58 -0.61 -36.88 -4.70
CA ILE A 58 -1.05 -38.27 -4.49
C ILE A 58 -1.19 -38.55 -2.98
N SER A 59 -0.26 -38.10 -2.15
CA SER A 59 -0.34 -38.27 -0.69
C SER A 59 -1.53 -37.52 -0.09
N ARG A 60 -1.81 -36.29 -0.57
CA ARG A 60 -2.98 -35.49 -0.17
C ARG A 60 -4.28 -36.19 -0.59
N ALA A 61 -4.34 -36.68 -1.83
CA ALA A 61 -5.47 -37.47 -2.31
C ALA A 61 -5.67 -38.73 -1.45
N ALA A 62 -4.62 -39.52 -1.20
CA ALA A 62 -4.71 -40.73 -0.37
C ALA A 62 -5.35 -40.46 1.00
N GLY A 63 -5.07 -39.30 1.61
CA GLY A 63 -5.75 -38.86 2.83
C GLY A 63 -7.27 -38.63 2.66
N GLN A 64 -7.69 -38.01 1.56
CA GLN A 64 -9.11 -37.78 1.26
C GLN A 64 -9.86 -39.06 0.90
N PHE A 65 -9.17 -40.02 0.30
CA PHE A 65 -9.71 -41.31 -0.14
C PHE A 65 -9.75 -42.37 0.97
N ALA A 66 -9.03 -42.17 2.09
CA ALA A 66 -8.92 -43.13 3.20
C ALA A 66 -10.25 -43.48 3.88
N GLU A 67 -11.27 -42.63 3.72
CA GLU A 67 -12.59 -42.82 4.33
C GLU A 67 -13.54 -43.71 3.50
N PHE A 68 -13.16 -44.12 2.29
CA PHE A 68 -14.00 -44.90 1.38
C PHE A 68 -13.63 -46.38 1.35
N ASP A 69 -14.64 -47.24 1.14
CA ASP A 69 -14.43 -48.67 0.98
C ASP A 69 -13.94 -49.04 -0.44
N ARG A 70 -13.57 -50.30 -0.66
CA ARG A 70 -13.03 -50.78 -1.94
C ARG A 70 -14.00 -50.60 -3.12
N ALA A 71 -15.31 -50.72 -2.89
CA ALA A 71 -16.30 -50.55 -3.94
C ALA A 71 -16.48 -49.07 -4.29
N GLU A 72 -16.51 -48.19 -3.30
CA GLU A 72 -16.53 -46.73 -3.47
C GLU A 72 -15.25 -46.24 -4.17
N LEU A 73 -14.08 -46.76 -3.79
CA LEU A 73 -12.81 -46.47 -4.47
C LEU A 73 -12.83 -46.89 -5.94
N ASN A 74 -13.46 -48.01 -6.28
CA ASN A 74 -13.66 -48.40 -7.68
C ASN A 74 -14.58 -47.42 -8.42
N ILE A 75 -15.67 -46.93 -7.79
CA ILE A 75 -16.57 -45.93 -8.37
C ILE A 75 -15.87 -44.59 -8.57
N LEU A 76 -14.93 -44.22 -7.69
CA LEU A 76 -14.22 -42.95 -7.79
C LEU A 76 -13.00 -42.99 -8.71
N LEU A 77 -12.24 -44.08 -8.73
CA LEU A 77 -10.98 -44.15 -9.48
C LEU A 77 -11.18 -44.70 -10.90
N HIS A 78 -12.10 -45.65 -11.09
CA HIS A 78 -12.28 -46.33 -12.38
C HIS A 78 -12.88 -45.41 -13.45
N PRO A 79 -13.97 -44.67 -13.20
CA PRO A 79 -14.47 -43.67 -14.15
C PRO A 79 -13.42 -42.61 -14.45
N GLY A 80 -12.63 -42.17 -13.47
CA GLY A 80 -11.55 -41.20 -13.67
C GLY A 80 -10.45 -41.63 -14.64
N LYS A 81 -10.40 -42.89 -15.11
CA LYS A 81 -9.42 -43.31 -16.12
C LYS A 81 -9.51 -42.54 -17.43
N PHE A 82 -10.65 -41.92 -17.77
CA PHE A 82 -10.76 -41.09 -18.99
C PHE A 82 -9.81 -39.87 -18.97
N ILE A 83 -9.34 -39.42 -17.80
CA ILE A 83 -8.41 -38.28 -17.68
C ILE A 83 -6.93 -38.68 -17.55
N THR A 84 -6.60 -39.98 -17.56
CA THR A 84 -5.21 -40.51 -17.49
C THR A 84 -4.29 -39.93 -18.57
N LYS A 85 -4.85 -39.60 -19.74
CA LYS A 85 -4.11 -38.97 -20.85
C LYS A 85 -3.94 -37.46 -20.70
N LYS A 86 -4.70 -36.80 -19.83
CA LYS A 86 -4.66 -35.34 -19.57
C LYS A 86 -3.43 -34.95 -18.73
N GLY A 87 -3.16 -33.65 -18.58
CA GLY A 87 -1.96 -33.14 -17.86
C GLY A 87 -1.99 -33.37 -16.35
N LYS A 88 -0.85 -33.19 -15.66
CA LYS A 88 -0.74 -33.45 -14.21
C LYS A 88 -1.75 -32.65 -13.38
N ARG A 89 -1.95 -31.37 -13.72
CA ARG A 89 -2.84 -30.44 -13.01
C ARG A 89 -4.30 -30.90 -13.04
N VAL A 90 -4.77 -31.40 -14.19
CA VAL A 90 -6.12 -31.96 -14.35
C VAL A 90 -6.32 -33.22 -13.50
N GLN A 91 -5.33 -34.11 -13.48
CA GLN A 91 -5.39 -35.33 -12.66
C GLN A 91 -5.42 -35.00 -11.17
N ALA A 92 -4.60 -34.05 -10.72
CA ALA A 92 -4.62 -33.57 -9.34
C ALA A 92 -5.96 -32.93 -8.96
N ALA A 93 -6.54 -32.09 -9.85
CA ALA A 93 -7.82 -31.44 -9.61
C ALA A 93 -8.99 -32.46 -9.50
N TYR A 94 -9.01 -33.49 -10.35
CA TYR A 94 -9.99 -34.58 -10.25
C TYR A 94 -9.86 -35.35 -8.93
N LEU A 95 -8.64 -35.72 -8.54
CA LEU A 95 -8.38 -36.44 -7.30
C LEU A 95 -8.84 -35.63 -6.07
N LYS A 96 -8.78 -34.30 -6.15
CA LYS A 96 -9.32 -33.41 -5.11
C LYS A 96 -10.85 -33.32 -5.14
N ALA A 97 -11.44 -33.20 -6.33
CA ALA A 97 -12.87 -32.94 -6.50
C ALA A 97 -13.75 -34.18 -6.34
N ALA A 98 -13.36 -35.32 -6.92
CA ALA A 98 -14.21 -36.52 -6.99
C ALA A 98 -14.64 -37.05 -5.61
N PRO A 99 -13.77 -37.17 -4.59
CA PRO A 99 -14.17 -37.50 -3.22
C PRO A 99 -15.21 -36.55 -2.63
N ALA A 100 -15.05 -35.24 -2.86
CA ALA A 100 -15.94 -34.22 -2.31
C ALA A 100 -17.31 -34.27 -2.98
N ILE A 101 -17.35 -34.38 -4.31
CA ILE A 101 -18.59 -34.48 -5.08
C ILE A 101 -19.36 -35.75 -4.69
N TYR A 102 -18.68 -36.89 -4.58
CA TYR A 102 -19.31 -38.15 -4.19
C TYR A 102 -19.92 -38.09 -2.79
N LYS A 103 -19.27 -37.40 -1.83
CA LYS A 103 -19.84 -37.17 -0.50
C LYS A 103 -21.09 -36.28 -0.54
N LEU A 104 -21.13 -35.29 -1.44
CA LEU A 104 -22.25 -34.37 -1.59
C LEU A 104 -23.46 -35.05 -2.25
N THR A 105 -23.23 -35.94 -3.22
CA THR A 105 -24.29 -36.66 -3.92
C THR A 105 -24.73 -37.95 -3.21
N GLU A 106 -23.89 -38.53 -2.33
CA GLU A 106 -24.20 -39.70 -1.49
C GLU A 106 -24.03 -39.42 0.02
N PRO A 107 -25.09 -38.97 0.70
CA PRO A 107 -25.07 -38.73 2.14
C PRO A 107 -24.71 -40.00 2.94
N PRO A 108 -24.16 -39.85 4.17
CA PRO A 108 -23.69 -40.98 4.99
C PRO A 108 -24.75 -42.07 5.27
N GLU A 109 -26.02 -41.69 5.31
CA GLU A 109 -27.15 -42.58 5.56
C GLU A 109 -27.40 -43.53 4.38
N SER A 110 -27.31 -43.01 3.16
CA SER A 110 -27.39 -43.77 1.91
C SER A 110 -26.16 -44.68 1.74
N ARG A 111 -24.96 -44.21 2.13
CA ARG A 111 -23.73 -45.01 2.14
C ARG A 111 -23.80 -46.18 3.13
N LYS A 112 -24.35 -45.96 4.33
CA LYS A 112 -24.59 -47.02 5.33
C LYS A 112 -25.63 -48.04 4.89
N ALA A 113 -26.70 -47.62 4.20
CA ALA A 113 -27.72 -48.51 3.66
C ALA A 113 -27.17 -49.45 2.57
N LEU A 114 -26.32 -48.94 1.66
CA LEU A 114 -25.63 -49.74 0.65
C LEU A 114 -24.69 -50.80 1.26
N ILE A 115 -23.94 -50.43 2.30
CA ILE A 115 -23.05 -51.35 3.02
C ILE A 115 -23.86 -52.44 3.72
N SER A 116 -25.01 -52.10 4.31
CA SER A 116 -25.92 -53.06 4.95
C SER A 116 -26.52 -54.05 3.93
N GLN A 117 -26.92 -53.57 2.75
CA GLN A 117 -27.47 -54.40 1.67
C GLN A 117 -26.41 -55.34 1.05
N LYS A 118 -25.18 -54.85 0.84
CA LYS A 118 -24.06 -55.68 0.36
C LYS A 118 -23.66 -56.76 1.37
N ASN A 119 -23.65 -56.44 2.67
CA ASN A 119 -23.38 -57.40 3.73
C ASN A 119 -24.44 -58.52 3.79
N TRP A 120 -25.72 -58.18 3.57
CA TRP A 120 -26.81 -59.15 3.52
C TRP A 120 -26.71 -60.08 2.30
N GLN A 121 -26.43 -59.55 1.10
CA GLN A 121 -26.24 -60.37 -0.11
C GLN A 121 -25.02 -61.30 -0.03
N TYR A 122 -23.92 -60.84 0.57
CA TYR A 122 -22.75 -61.68 0.80
C TYR A 122 -23.05 -62.84 1.76
N GLN A 123 -23.83 -62.60 2.83
CA GLN A 123 -24.25 -63.65 3.75
C GLN A 123 -25.13 -64.72 3.09
N ILE A 124 -26.00 -64.34 2.15
CA ILE A 124 -26.82 -65.28 1.37
C ILE A 124 -25.95 -66.11 0.43
N SER A 125 -25.02 -65.48 -0.29
CA SER A 125 -24.08 -66.20 -1.18
C SER A 125 -23.23 -67.22 -0.41
N GLN A 126 -22.77 -66.89 0.81
CA GLN A 126 -22.05 -67.83 1.68
C GLN A 126 -22.94 -68.98 2.19
N GLN A 127 -24.21 -68.70 2.48
CA GLN A 127 -25.18 -69.74 2.83
C GLN A 127 -25.44 -70.68 1.65
N GLU A 128 -25.64 -70.14 0.44
CA GLU A 128 -25.87 -70.94 -0.77
C GLU A 128 -24.65 -71.79 -1.13
N GLN A 129 -23.44 -71.25 -1.04
CA GLN A 129 -22.20 -72.01 -1.25
C GLN A 129 -22.00 -73.10 -0.18
N SER A 130 -22.30 -72.82 1.09
CA SER A 130 -22.34 -73.84 2.15
C SER A 130 -23.39 -74.91 1.84
N GLN A 131 -24.58 -74.55 1.36
CA GLN A 131 -25.66 -75.47 1.00
C GLN A 131 -25.24 -76.39 -0.16
N ILE A 132 -24.59 -75.83 -1.18
CA ILE A 132 -24.06 -76.57 -2.34
C ILE A 132 -22.95 -77.54 -1.91
N TYR A 133 -22.08 -77.14 -0.99
CA TYR A 133 -21.02 -77.99 -0.45
C TYR A 133 -21.56 -79.11 0.47
N GLN A 134 -22.56 -78.80 1.30
CA GLN A 134 -23.29 -79.77 2.12
C GLN A 134 -23.99 -80.83 1.24
N ASN A 135 -24.62 -80.40 0.15
CA ASN A 135 -25.29 -81.29 -0.81
C ASN A 135 -24.32 -82.16 -1.62
N ARG A 136 -23.08 -81.71 -1.84
CA ARG A 136 -22.04 -82.48 -2.55
C ARG A 136 -21.26 -83.46 -1.67
N THR A 137 -21.17 -83.22 -0.36
CA THR A 137 -20.31 -84.02 0.55
C THR A 137 -21.06 -84.80 1.63
N GLY A 138 -22.37 -84.57 1.80
CA GLY A 138 -23.20 -85.34 2.72
C GLY A 138 -22.89 -85.16 4.22
N LYS A 139 -22.12 -84.14 4.61
CA LYS A 139 -21.72 -83.89 6.01
C LYS A 139 -22.34 -82.61 6.56
N THR A 140 -23.06 -82.71 7.69
CA THR A 140 -23.67 -81.58 8.39
C THR A 140 -22.66 -80.77 9.22
N LYS A 141 -22.92 -79.45 9.35
CA LYS A 141 -22.08 -78.43 10.00
C LYS A 141 -21.50 -78.81 11.38
N ASN A 142 -22.13 -79.73 12.11
CA ASN A 142 -21.67 -80.21 13.42
C ASN A 142 -20.49 -81.21 13.38
N GLN A 143 -20.09 -81.72 12.21
CA GLN A 143 -18.89 -82.56 12.07
C GLN A 143 -17.62 -81.77 11.69
N ILE A 144 -17.72 -80.44 11.49
CA ILE A 144 -16.59 -79.59 11.07
C ILE A 144 -15.82 -79.01 12.28
N ASN A 145 -16.41 -79.00 13.48
CA ASN A 145 -15.78 -78.43 14.68
C ASN A 145 -15.02 -79.42 15.57
N GLN A 146 -14.80 -80.67 15.13
CA GLN A 146 -13.97 -81.66 15.84
C GLN A 146 -12.86 -82.21 14.95
N THR A 147 -11.97 -81.33 14.49
CA THR A 147 -10.56 -81.67 14.22
C THR A 147 -9.78 -80.37 14.20
N LYS A 148 -9.41 -79.89 15.38
CA LYS A 148 -8.27 -78.98 15.57
C LYS A 148 -7.25 -79.73 16.42
N THR A 149 -6.17 -80.18 15.79
CA THR A 149 -4.86 -80.39 16.43
C THR A 149 -3.79 -80.40 15.34
N GLU A 150 -3.03 -79.31 15.33
CA GLU A 150 -1.62 -79.13 14.91
C GLU A 150 -1.12 -79.45 13.48
N PRO A 151 -0.06 -78.73 13.04
CA PRO A 151 0.19 -78.35 11.65
C PRO A 151 1.35 -79.16 11.02
N GLU A 152 1.58 -78.89 9.73
CA GLU A 152 2.68 -79.39 8.88
C GLU A 152 2.47 -80.76 8.22
N LYS A 153 2.85 -80.79 6.93
CA LYS A 153 2.89 -81.92 5.97
C LYS A 153 1.59 -82.38 5.31
N ILE A 154 1.00 -81.50 4.49
CA ILE A 154 0.51 -81.91 3.14
C ILE A 154 0.80 -80.76 2.16
N GLU A 155 2.07 -80.34 2.07
CA GLU A 155 2.56 -79.42 1.02
C GLU A 155 3.23 -80.16 -0.15
N GLN A 156 3.05 -81.49 -0.23
CA GLN A 156 3.82 -82.35 -1.14
C GLN A 156 2.98 -83.29 -2.01
N THR A 157 1.66 -83.13 -2.06
CA THR A 157 0.79 -84.01 -2.87
C THR A 157 0.08 -83.30 -4.02
N ASP A 158 -0.10 -81.97 -3.94
CA ASP A 158 -0.72 -81.18 -5.02
C ASP A 158 0.29 -80.62 -6.03
N GLN A 159 1.58 -80.53 -5.68
CA GLN A 159 2.63 -80.09 -6.62
C GLN A 159 3.05 -81.17 -7.64
N ASP A 160 2.80 -82.45 -7.36
CA ASP A 160 3.11 -83.55 -8.28
C ASP A 160 1.97 -83.85 -9.28
N GLN A 161 0.74 -83.39 -9.02
CA GLN A 161 -0.36 -83.49 -10.00
C GLN A 161 -0.40 -82.31 -10.99
N ILE A 162 0.18 -81.16 -10.63
CA ILE A 162 0.32 -80.02 -11.53
C ILE A 162 1.43 -80.24 -12.59
N LYS A 163 2.40 -81.14 -12.34
CA LYS A 163 3.46 -81.51 -13.28
C LYS A 163 3.08 -82.53 -14.37
N GLN A 164 1.86 -83.10 -14.34
CA GLN A 164 1.41 -84.10 -15.34
C GLN A 164 0.32 -83.61 -16.32
N GLY A 165 0.13 -82.30 -16.48
CA GLY A 165 -0.45 -81.71 -17.70
C GLY A 165 -1.80 -82.26 -18.16
N LYS A 166 -2.81 -82.35 -17.28
CA LYS A 166 -4.15 -82.88 -17.63
C LYS A 166 -5.35 -81.95 -17.41
N ILE A 167 -5.18 -80.69 -17.04
CA ILE A 167 -6.31 -79.74 -16.95
C ILE A 167 -5.86 -78.37 -17.48
N GLY A 168 -6.43 -77.94 -18.61
CA GLY A 168 -6.23 -76.61 -19.19
C GLY A 168 -7.04 -75.52 -18.44
N PRO A 169 -6.70 -74.23 -18.58
CA PRO A 169 -7.36 -73.17 -17.84
C PRO A 169 -8.74 -72.89 -18.45
N GLU A 170 -9.77 -73.52 -17.90
CA GLU A 170 -11.14 -73.06 -18.09
C GLU A 170 -11.33 -71.70 -17.41
N LYS A 171 -11.90 -70.77 -18.19
CA LYS A 171 -12.30 -69.43 -17.81
C LYS A 171 -13.11 -69.47 -16.51
N ILE A 172 -12.53 -68.99 -15.42
CA ILE A 172 -13.31 -68.48 -14.30
C ILE A 172 -13.78 -67.09 -14.72
N ASP A 173 -14.97 -67.05 -15.32
CA ASP A 173 -15.76 -65.85 -15.51
C ASP A 173 -16.12 -65.30 -14.11
N ARG A 174 -15.28 -64.41 -13.57
CA ARG A 174 -15.65 -63.60 -12.41
C ARG A 174 -16.60 -62.54 -12.94
N GLY A 175 -17.90 -62.81 -12.82
CA GLY A 175 -18.94 -61.84 -13.12
C GLY A 175 -18.62 -60.49 -12.47
N GLU A 176 -18.36 -59.49 -13.30
CA GLU A 176 -18.31 -58.10 -12.87
C GLU A 176 -19.71 -57.75 -12.34
N GLU A 177 -19.89 -57.74 -11.02
CA GLU A 177 -21.01 -57.05 -10.39
C GLU A 177 -21.01 -55.61 -10.93
N LYS A 178 -21.99 -55.28 -11.78
CA LYS A 178 -22.20 -53.91 -12.27
C LYS A 178 -22.49 -53.04 -11.05
N VAL A 179 -21.44 -52.40 -10.53
CA VAL A 179 -21.55 -51.46 -9.42
C VAL A 179 -22.49 -50.34 -9.85
N GLN A 180 -23.64 -50.24 -9.19
CA GLN A 180 -24.66 -49.26 -9.48
C GLN A 180 -24.18 -47.88 -9.00
N ILE A 181 -23.65 -47.08 -9.91
CA ILE A 181 -23.19 -45.71 -9.65
C ILE A 181 -24.41 -44.85 -9.33
N ASN A 182 -24.36 -44.01 -8.28
CA ASN A 182 -25.44 -43.06 -8.00
C ASN A 182 -25.73 -42.19 -9.24
N PRO A 183 -27.02 -42.08 -9.66
CA PRO A 183 -27.44 -41.24 -10.78
C PRO A 183 -26.88 -39.82 -10.77
N GLU A 184 -26.78 -39.18 -9.60
CA GLU A 184 -26.26 -37.82 -9.44
C GLU A 184 -24.75 -37.74 -9.68
N PHE A 185 -23.97 -38.69 -9.14
CA PHE A 185 -22.55 -38.78 -9.42
C PHE A 185 -22.27 -39.12 -10.89
N SER A 186 -23.08 -40.02 -11.46
CA SER A 186 -23.03 -40.34 -12.89
C SER A 186 -23.36 -39.13 -13.76
N LYS A 187 -24.30 -38.28 -13.33
CA LYS A 187 -24.64 -37.03 -14.01
C LYS A 187 -23.48 -36.04 -13.94
N TRP A 188 -22.82 -35.89 -12.80
CA TRP A 188 -21.59 -35.09 -12.69
C TRP A 188 -20.48 -35.60 -13.63
N LEU A 189 -20.24 -36.91 -13.68
CA LEU A 189 -19.28 -37.51 -14.60
C LEU A 189 -19.63 -37.23 -16.08
N SER A 190 -20.91 -37.25 -16.43
CA SER A 190 -21.36 -36.88 -17.77
C SER A 190 -21.07 -35.42 -18.10
N ILE A 191 -21.26 -34.50 -17.16
CA ILE A 191 -20.92 -33.07 -17.34
C ILE A 191 -19.40 -32.91 -17.46
N ALA A 192 -18.62 -33.60 -16.62
CA ALA A 192 -17.16 -33.62 -16.69
C ALA A 192 -16.65 -34.15 -18.03
N SER A 193 -17.33 -35.16 -18.60
CA SER A 193 -17.02 -35.68 -19.94
C SER A 193 -17.18 -34.59 -21.01
N LYS A 194 -18.27 -33.81 -20.98
CA LYS A 194 -18.48 -32.67 -21.88
C LYS A 194 -17.36 -31.62 -21.70
N ALA A 195 -17.02 -31.26 -20.46
CA ALA A 195 -15.96 -30.29 -20.17
C ALA A 195 -14.54 -30.79 -20.58
N SER A 196 -14.34 -32.11 -20.70
CA SER A 196 -13.04 -32.69 -21.02
C SER A 196 -12.56 -32.41 -22.46
N GLU A 197 -13.44 -31.96 -23.33
CA GLU A 197 -13.15 -31.54 -24.71
C GLU A 197 -12.48 -30.15 -24.77
N LEU A 198 -12.57 -29.39 -23.67
CA LEU A 198 -11.95 -28.07 -23.52
C LEU A 198 -10.44 -28.16 -23.24
N SER A 199 -9.78 -26.99 -23.18
CA SER A 199 -8.37 -26.92 -22.80
C SER A 199 -8.11 -27.48 -21.40
N PHE A 200 -6.89 -27.96 -21.14
CA PHE A 200 -6.53 -28.53 -19.84
C PHE A 200 -6.77 -27.55 -18.69
N SER A 201 -6.56 -26.25 -18.90
CA SER A 201 -6.81 -25.21 -17.90
C SER A 201 -8.31 -25.01 -17.62
N CYS A 202 -9.18 -25.01 -18.63
CA CYS A 202 -10.64 -24.95 -18.42
C CYS A 202 -11.12 -26.17 -17.62
N PHE A 203 -10.61 -27.35 -17.96
CA PHE A 203 -11.03 -28.59 -17.33
C PHE A 203 -10.53 -28.72 -15.88
N GLU A 204 -9.32 -28.22 -15.60
CA GLU A 204 -8.84 -28.03 -14.23
C GLU A 204 -9.74 -27.06 -13.44
N GLY A 205 -10.10 -25.92 -14.02
CA GLY A 205 -11.02 -24.95 -13.41
C GLY A 205 -12.38 -25.55 -13.09
N PHE A 206 -12.97 -26.30 -14.04
CA PHE A 206 -14.21 -27.05 -13.84
C PHE A 206 -14.14 -27.95 -12.60
N PHE A 207 -13.06 -28.73 -12.44
CA PHE A 207 -12.91 -29.61 -11.28
C PHE A 207 -12.76 -28.84 -9.97
N ASN A 208 -11.99 -27.76 -9.97
CA ASN A 208 -11.80 -26.94 -8.77
C ASN A 208 -13.10 -26.23 -8.34
N SER A 209 -13.94 -25.87 -9.29
CA SER A 209 -15.18 -25.10 -9.09
C SER A 209 -16.41 -25.97 -8.82
N SER A 210 -16.44 -27.22 -9.30
CA SER A 210 -17.60 -28.12 -9.14
C SER A 210 -18.02 -28.31 -7.67
N PRO A 211 -17.12 -28.60 -6.71
CA PRO A 211 -17.52 -28.80 -5.32
C PRO A 211 -18.20 -27.57 -4.71
N VAL A 212 -17.71 -26.37 -5.03
CA VAL A 212 -18.25 -25.09 -4.53
C VAL A 212 -19.71 -24.92 -4.96
N ILE A 213 -20.02 -25.23 -6.23
CA ILE A 213 -21.36 -25.09 -6.79
C ILE A 213 -22.33 -26.09 -6.13
N LEU A 214 -21.92 -27.35 -5.99
CA LEU A 214 -22.76 -28.39 -5.40
C LEU A 214 -22.98 -28.18 -3.90
N GLU A 215 -21.93 -27.79 -3.16
CA GLU A 215 -22.01 -27.57 -1.72
C GLU A 215 -22.97 -26.43 -1.35
N LYS A 216 -22.92 -25.30 -2.09
CA LYS A 216 -23.75 -24.13 -1.79
C LYS A 216 -25.20 -24.23 -2.24
N LYS A 217 -25.48 -24.89 -3.38
CA LYS A 217 -26.84 -24.98 -3.95
C LYS A 217 -27.55 -26.31 -3.70
N GLY A 218 -26.86 -27.30 -3.11
CA GLY A 218 -27.45 -28.58 -2.74
C GLY A 218 -28.19 -29.24 -3.90
N PRO A 219 -29.51 -29.52 -3.80
CA PRO A 219 -30.29 -30.17 -4.87
C PRO A 219 -30.28 -29.44 -6.22
N GLU A 220 -30.14 -28.11 -6.22
CA GLU A 220 -30.08 -27.31 -7.46
C GLU A 220 -28.65 -27.22 -8.04
N GLY A 221 -27.64 -27.75 -7.33
CA GLY A 221 -26.24 -27.65 -7.71
C GLY A 221 -25.89 -28.35 -9.03
N LEU A 222 -26.45 -29.55 -9.28
CA LEU A 222 -26.17 -30.29 -10.51
C LEU A 222 -26.80 -29.66 -11.77
N PRO A 223 -28.09 -29.26 -11.77
CA PRO A 223 -28.67 -28.49 -12.85
C PRO A 223 -27.94 -27.16 -13.11
N LEU A 224 -27.49 -26.47 -12.05
CA LEU A 224 -26.71 -25.24 -12.18
C LEU A 224 -25.34 -25.50 -12.79
N LEU A 225 -24.64 -26.55 -12.34
CA LEU A 225 -23.34 -26.94 -12.87
C LEU A 225 -23.41 -27.32 -14.35
N GLU A 226 -24.45 -28.02 -14.78
CA GLU A 226 -24.64 -28.38 -16.19
C GLU A 226 -24.77 -27.12 -17.06
N LYS A 227 -25.65 -26.20 -16.69
CA LYS A 227 -25.83 -24.93 -17.42
C LYS A 227 -24.59 -24.03 -17.38
N TRP A 228 -23.92 -23.94 -16.23
CA TRP A 228 -22.65 -23.20 -16.07
C TRP A 228 -21.57 -23.78 -17.00
N THR A 229 -21.49 -25.11 -17.10
CA THR A 229 -20.55 -25.79 -18.01
C THR A 229 -20.90 -25.54 -19.47
N GLU A 230 -22.17 -25.59 -19.86
CA GLU A 230 -22.62 -25.29 -21.23
C GLU A 230 -22.27 -23.86 -21.65
N ILE A 231 -22.43 -22.88 -20.75
CA ILE A 231 -21.98 -21.51 -21.01
C ILE A 231 -20.46 -21.47 -21.18
N GLY A 232 -19.70 -22.10 -20.29
CA GLY A 232 -18.24 -22.15 -20.40
C GLY A 232 -17.75 -22.82 -21.69
N ILE A 233 -18.45 -23.85 -22.20
CA ILE A 233 -18.17 -24.47 -23.50
C ILE A 233 -18.40 -23.47 -24.63
N SER A 234 -19.55 -22.79 -24.64
CA SER A 234 -19.85 -21.76 -25.65
C SER A 234 -18.85 -20.60 -25.62
N LEU A 235 -18.38 -20.20 -24.44
CA LEU A 235 -17.35 -19.18 -24.31
C LEU A 235 -15.98 -19.65 -24.84
N ALA A 236 -15.66 -20.93 -24.68
CA ALA A 236 -14.40 -21.49 -25.18
C ALA A 236 -14.32 -21.53 -26.70
N GLU A 237 -15.47 -21.68 -27.39
CA GLU A 237 -15.56 -21.55 -28.85
C GLU A 237 -15.16 -20.15 -29.33
N LYS A 238 -15.45 -19.12 -28.53
CA LYS A 238 -15.11 -17.73 -28.83
C LYS A 238 -13.70 -17.34 -28.38
N SER A 239 -13.35 -17.65 -27.13
CA SER A 239 -12.08 -17.30 -26.51
C SER A 239 -11.71 -18.32 -25.43
N ASN A 240 -10.69 -19.14 -25.73
CA ASN A 240 -10.16 -20.10 -24.76
C ASN A 240 -9.60 -19.40 -23.51
N GLN A 241 -8.99 -18.21 -23.63
CA GLN A 241 -8.51 -17.46 -22.46
C GLN A 241 -9.67 -17.02 -21.55
N PHE A 242 -10.76 -16.53 -22.14
CA PHE A 242 -11.92 -16.11 -21.35
C PHE A 242 -12.61 -17.29 -20.66
N ALA A 243 -12.72 -18.43 -21.35
CA ALA A 243 -13.25 -19.65 -20.75
C ALA A 243 -12.41 -20.11 -19.55
N ILE A 244 -11.08 -20.00 -19.60
CA ILE A 244 -10.21 -20.31 -18.45
C ILE A 244 -10.56 -19.41 -17.25
N ILE A 245 -10.69 -18.09 -17.48
CA ILE A 245 -11.05 -17.14 -16.43
C ILE A 245 -12.43 -17.48 -15.86
N TYR A 246 -13.41 -17.75 -16.73
CA TYR A 246 -14.76 -18.14 -16.34
C TYR A 246 -14.76 -19.34 -15.40
N PHE A 247 -14.12 -20.45 -15.80
CA PHE A 247 -14.10 -21.68 -15.01
C PHE A 247 -13.36 -21.51 -13.67
N ASN A 248 -12.37 -20.63 -13.59
CA ASN A 248 -11.56 -20.43 -12.40
C ASN A 248 -12.17 -19.47 -11.36
N HIS A 249 -12.89 -18.44 -11.79
CA HIS A 249 -13.26 -17.33 -10.89
C HIS A 249 -14.77 -17.18 -10.65
N THR A 250 -15.64 -17.75 -11.50
CA THR A 250 -17.09 -17.46 -11.42
C THR A 250 -17.89 -18.34 -10.47
N ALA A 251 -17.32 -19.46 -9.99
CA ALA A 251 -18.05 -20.45 -9.20
C ALA A 251 -18.64 -19.89 -7.90
N ASN A 252 -17.94 -18.96 -7.24
CA ASN A 252 -18.43 -18.30 -6.03
C ASN A 252 -19.50 -17.23 -6.30
N ALA A 253 -19.52 -16.65 -7.51
CA ALA A 253 -20.49 -15.63 -7.90
C ALA A 253 -21.80 -16.28 -8.37
N VAL A 254 -21.74 -17.31 -9.21
CA VAL A 254 -22.93 -17.96 -9.81
C VAL A 254 -23.86 -18.60 -8.78
N VAL A 255 -23.33 -18.92 -7.60
CA VAL A 255 -24.07 -19.49 -6.47
C VAL A 255 -24.69 -18.43 -5.55
N SER A 256 -24.53 -17.14 -5.81
CA SER A 256 -25.14 -16.07 -4.99
C SER A 256 -26.67 -16.11 -5.09
N ASP A 257 -27.35 -15.91 -3.96
CA ASP A 257 -28.82 -15.84 -3.91
C ASP A 257 -29.37 -14.55 -4.52
N LYS A 258 -28.50 -13.54 -4.75
CA LYS A 258 -28.84 -12.33 -5.53
C LYS A 258 -29.11 -12.61 -7.00
N PHE A 259 -28.77 -13.81 -7.45
CA PHE A 259 -29.08 -14.31 -8.78
C PHE A 259 -30.10 -15.46 -8.69
N SER A 260 -31.07 -15.40 -7.77
CA SER A 260 -32.17 -16.38 -7.70
C SER A 260 -33.45 -15.83 -8.33
N ALA A 261 -34.37 -16.71 -8.72
CA ALA A 261 -35.60 -16.40 -9.47
C ALA A 261 -36.46 -15.27 -8.87
N ASP A 262 -36.51 -15.16 -7.54
CA ASP A 262 -37.30 -14.15 -6.81
C ASP A 262 -36.77 -12.71 -6.94
N SER A 263 -35.60 -12.52 -7.56
CA SER A 263 -34.95 -11.22 -7.78
C SER A 263 -35.07 -10.71 -9.22
N ALA A 264 -35.71 -11.47 -10.12
CA ALA A 264 -35.89 -11.10 -11.52
C ALA A 264 -36.96 -9.98 -11.67
N PRO A 265 -36.72 -8.92 -12.46
CA PRO A 265 -37.75 -7.94 -12.77
C PRO A 265 -38.92 -8.60 -13.51
N THR A 266 -40.15 -8.30 -13.09
CA THR A 266 -41.42 -8.86 -13.59
C THR A 266 -41.75 -8.53 -15.06
N SER A 267 -40.81 -8.00 -15.84
CA SER A 267 -41.08 -7.44 -17.17
C SER A 267 -40.77 -8.36 -18.35
N PHE A 268 -40.35 -9.61 -18.14
CA PHE A 268 -40.19 -10.57 -19.24
C PHE A 268 -41.18 -11.73 -19.08
N SER A 269 -42.37 -11.55 -19.64
CA SER A 269 -43.38 -12.60 -19.80
C SER A 269 -42.95 -13.54 -20.93
N GLY A 270 -42.27 -14.63 -20.58
CA GLY A 270 -41.99 -15.74 -21.48
C GLY A 270 -41.73 -17.00 -20.66
N ASP A 271 -42.52 -18.06 -20.91
CA ASP A 271 -42.56 -19.37 -20.24
C ASP A 271 -41.34 -19.71 -19.38
N VAL A 272 -41.48 -19.52 -18.06
CA VAL A 272 -40.44 -19.83 -17.07
C VAL A 272 -40.72 -21.20 -16.48
N SER A 273 -40.06 -22.23 -17.00
CA SER A 273 -39.78 -23.43 -16.18
C SER A 273 -38.95 -23.00 -14.97
N SER A 274 -39.37 -23.42 -13.78
CA SER A 274 -38.99 -22.92 -12.44
C SER A 274 -37.53 -23.13 -12.00
N GLY A 275 -36.56 -23.15 -12.92
CA GLY A 275 -35.12 -23.28 -12.62
C GLY A 275 -34.19 -22.45 -13.52
N SER A 276 -34.71 -21.44 -14.24
CA SER A 276 -33.93 -20.62 -15.19
C SER A 276 -33.71 -19.16 -14.77
N ALA A 277 -34.54 -18.59 -13.90
CA ALA A 277 -34.56 -17.15 -13.68
C ALA A 277 -33.31 -16.59 -12.96
N GLY A 278 -32.50 -17.45 -12.34
CA GLY A 278 -31.27 -17.03 -11.67
C GLY A 278 -30.05 -16.81 -12.58
N LEU A 279 -29.87 -17.71 -13.55
CA LEU A 279 -28.76 -17.64 -14.53
C LEU A 279 -28.92 -16.47 -15.49
N GLU A 280 -30.16 -16.03 -15.75
CA GLU A 280 -30.45 -14.89 -16.61
C GLU A 280 -29.83 -13.60 -16.04
N GLY A 281 -29.87 -13.41 -14.71
CA GLY A 281 -29.21 -12.30 -14.02
C GLY A 281 -27.69 -12.36 -14.08
N PHE A 282 -27.11 -13.58 -14.12
CA PHE A 282 -25.65 -13.76 -14.23
C PHE A 282 -25.12 -13.54 -15.66
N ARG A 283 -25.94 -13.72 -16.70
CA ARG A 283 -25.52 -13.50 -18.11
C ARG A 283 -25.05 -12.07 -18.38
N GLU A 284 -25.67 -11.07 -17.75
CA GLU A 284 -25.27 -9.66 -17.87
C GLU A 284 -23.80 -9.47 -17.43
N PHE A 285 -23.40 -10.14 -16.35
CA PHE A 285 -22.04 -10.12 -15.80
C PHE A 285 -21.06 -10.89 -16.66
N ILE A 286 -21.48 -12.01 -17.25
CA ILE A 286 -20.66 -12.77 -18.21
C ILE A 286 -20.39 -11.93 -19.46
N SER A 287 -21.42 -11.28 -20.02
CA SER A 287 -21.28 -10.40 -21.19
C SER A 287 -20.29 -9.26 -20.92
N LEU A 288 -20.34 -8.68 -19.72
CA LEU A 288 -19.38 -7.65 -19.31
C LEU A 288 -17.96 -8.20 -19.17
N GLY A 289 -17.80 -9.34 -18.51
CA GLY A 289 -16.50 -10.02 -18.43
C GLY A 289 -15.94 -10.37 -19.82
N GLU A 290 -16.80 -10.74 -20.77
CA GLU A 290 -16.41 -11.05 -22.16
C GLU A 290 -15.84 -9.79 -22.84
N LYS A 291 -16.50 -8.63 -22.67
CA LYS A 291 -15.97 -7.34 -23.13
C LYS A 291 -14.62 -7.02 -22.50
N PHE A 292 -14.48 -7.22 -21.18
CA PHE A 292 -13.23 -6.93 -20.46
C PHE A 292 -12.11 -7.83 -20.97
N SER A 293 -12.38 -9.11 -21.19
CA SER A 293 -11.41 -10.06 -21.70
C SER A 293 -11.00 -9.77 -23.14
N GLY A 294 -11.90 -9.19 -23.95
CA GLY A 294 -11.58 -8.74 -25.30
C GLY A 294 -10.57 -7.58 -25.35
N LEU A 295 -10.51 -6.77 -24.29
CA LEU A 295 -9.53 -5.70 -24.11
C LEU A 295 -8.25 -6.21 -23.42
N ASN A 296 -8.41 -6.85 -22.27
CA ASN A 296 -7.32 -7.37 -21.45
C ASN A 296 -7.79 -8.55 -20.58
N ALA A 297 -7.18 -9.72 -20.74
CA ALA A 297 -7.50 -10.90 -19.95
C ALA A 297 -7.34 -10.70 -18.43
N ARG A 298 -6.34 -9.92 -17.99
CA ARG A 298 -6.12 -9.64 -16.56
C ARG A 298 -7.25 -8.83 -15.95
N LEU A 299 -7.84 -7.91 -16.70
CA LEU A 299 -8.98 -7.13 -16.23
C LEU A 299 -10.21 -8.01 -15.98
N ALA A 300 -10.51 -8.94 -16.89
CA ALA A 300 -11.60 -9.90 -16.70
C ALA A 300 -11.35 -10.83 -15.50
N GLU A 301 -10.08 -11.20 -15.27
CA GLU A 301 -9.68 -11.98 -14.10
C GLU A 301 -9.97 -11.23 -12.79
N VAL A 302 -9.46 -10.00 -12.66
CA VAL A 302 -9.67 -9.11 -11.50
C VAL A 302 -11.18 -8.90 -11.27
N TYR A 303 -11.93 -8.61 -12.33
CA TYR A 303 -13.39 -8.45 -12.27
C TYR A 303 -14.09 -9.64 -11.62
N PHE A 304 -13.84 -10.86 -12.10
CA PHE A 304 -14.50 -12.05 -11.56
C PHE A 304 -13.95 -12.48 -10.20
N GLU A 305 -12.69 -12.19 -9.89
CA GLU A 305 -12.09 -12.45 -8.58
C GLU A 305 -12.79 -11.63 -7.47
N HIS A 306 -13.07 -10.35 -7.73
CA HIS A 306 -13.70 -9.46 -6.77
C HIS A 306 -15.24 -9.51 -6.78
N LEU A 307 -15.86 -10.03 -7.84
CA LEU A 307 -17.32 -10.11 -8.02
C LEU A 307 -18.06 -10.73 -6.82
N PRO A 308 -17.66 -11.88 -6.25
CA PRO A 308 -18.33 -12.46 -5.09
C PRO A 308 -18.38 -11.52 -3.88
N GLY A 309 -17.27 -10.83 -3.58
CA GLY A 309 -17.22 -9.88 -2.46
C GLY A 309 -18.09 -8.65 -2.70
N MET A 310 -18.14 -8.15 -3.93
CA MET A 310 -19.01 -7.04 -4.30
C MET A 310 -20.49 -7.42 -4.22
N LEU A 311 -20.83 -8.66 -4.57
CA LEU A 311 -22.19 -9.19 -4.42
C LEU A 311 -22.65 -9.16 -2.97
N ASP A 312 -21.77 -9.29 -1.98
CA ASP A 312 -22.17 -9.18 -0.57
C ASP A 312 -22.33 -7.72 -0.13
N LEU A 313 -21.51 -6.81 -0.68
CA LEU A 313 -21.41 -5.42 -0.22
C LEU A 313 -22.42 -4.46 -0.86
N LEU A 314 -22.83 -4.70 -2.11
CA LEU A 314 -23.65 -3.77 -2.90
C LEU A 314 -25.07 -4.30 -3.15
N SER A 315 -26.06 -3.40 -3.25
CA SER A 315 -27.41 -3.75 -3.73
C SER A 315 -27.38 -4.11 -5.22
N HIS A 316 -28.43 -4.75 -5.73
CA HIS A 316 -28.53 -5.09 -7.15
C HIS A 316 -28.50 -3.84 -8.06
N GLU A 317 -29.16 -2.76 -7.65
CA GLU A 317 -29.09 -1.45 -8.33
C GLU A 317 -27.67 -0.86 -8.26
N GLY A 318 -27.02 -0.93 -7.10
CA GLY A 318 -25.65 -0.44 -6.91
C GLY A 318 -24.62 -1.20 -7.74
N LEU A 319 -24.76 -2.52 -7.85
CA LEU A 319 -23.94 -3.38 -8.71
C LEU A 319 -24.08 -2.96 -10.17
N ARG A 320 -25.31 -2.84 -10.68
CA ARG A 320 -25.55 -2.40 -12.06
C ARG A 320 -24.95 -1.02 -12.35
N LEU A 321 -25.12 -0.08 -11.43
CA LEU A 321 -24.54 1.27 -11.57
C LEU A 321 -23.01 1.20 -11.58
N PHE A 322 -22.39 0.48 -10.64
CA PHE A 322 -20.94 0.28 -10.60
C PHE A 322 -20.41 -0.29 -11.91
N TYR A 323 -21.09 -1.29 -12.48
CA TYR A 323 -20.69 -1.86 -13.75
C TYR A 323 -20.84 -0.91 -14.92
N SER A 324 -21.95 -0.19 -15.01
CA SER A 324 -22.12 0.84 -16.04
C SER A 324 -21.01 1.88 -15.99
N ILE A 325 -20.59 2.28 -14.78
CA ILE A 325 -19.48 3.21 -14.58
C ILE A 325 -18.17 2.61 -15.07
N THR A 326 -17.86 1.36 -14.70
CA THR A 326 -16.61 0.71 -15.13
C THR A 326 -16.58 0.44 -16.63
N ASP A 327 -17.71 0.08 -17.26
CA ASP A 327 -17.84 -0.07 -18.73
C ASP A 327 -17.59 1.27 -19.43
N SER A 328 -18.08 2.38 -18.87
CA SER A 328 -17.76 3.72 -19.37
C SER A 328 -16.26 4.02 -19.24
N LEU A 329 -15.65 3.84 -18.07
CA LEU A 329 -14.22 4.11 -17.83
C LEU A 329 -13.29 3.29 -18.73
N LEU A 330 -13.71 2.08 -19.10
CA LEU A 330 -12.99 1.21 -20.02
C LEU A 330 -12.84 1.77 -21.43
N LYS A 331 -13.79 2.60 -21.88
CA LYS A 331 -13.69 3.30 -23.16
C LYS A 331 -12.53 4.30 -23.17
N PHE A 332 -12.03 4.71 -22.00
CA PHE A 332 -10.87 5.61 -21.86
C PHE A 332 -9.56 4.85 -21.66
N ARG A 333 -9.38 4.19 -20.51
CA ARG A 333 -8.19 3.41 -20.15
C ARG A 333 -8.57 2.26 -19.23
N TRP A 334 -8.23 1.04 -19.63
CA TRP A 334 -8.60 -0.16 -18.87
C TRP A 334 -7.91 -0.24 -17.50
N GLU A 335 -6.74 0.40 -17.34
CA GLU A 335 -6.00 0.49 -16.09
C GLU A 335 -6.81 1.18 -14.98
N ILE A 336 -7.60 2.20 -15.34
CA ILE A 336 -8.43 2.95 -14.40
C ILE A 336 -9.55 2.05 -13.84
N ALA A 337 -10.17 1.24 -14.70
CA ALA A 337 -11.17 0.28 -14.27
C ALA A 337 -10.56 -0.81 -13.38
N ALA A 338 -9.35 -1.29 -13.72
CA ALA A 338 -8.62 -2.26 -12.91
C ALA A 338 -8.32 -1.71 -11.50
N ASP A 339 -7.78 -0.49 -11.39
CA ASP A 339 -7.49 0.16 -10.11
C ASP A 339 -8.74 0.27 -9.22
N ILE A 340 -9.89 0.60 -9.82
CA ILE A 340 -11.16 0.70 -9.09
C ILE A 340 -11.65 -0.68 -8.62
N PHE A 341 -11.50 -1.75 -9.43
CA PHE A 341 -11.88 -3.10 -9.00
C PHE A 341 -11.00 -3.62 -7.86
N ASP A 342 -9.69 -3.39 -7.93
CA ASP A 342 -8.73 -3.82 -6.90
C ASP A 342 -9.07 -3.21 -5.53
N GLU A 343 -9.51 -1.94 -5.51
CA GLU A 343 -9.87 -1.24 -4.27
C GLU A 343 -11.35 -1.42 -3.85
N ALA A 344 -12.20 -1.99 -4.72
CA ALA A 344 -13.65 -1.99 -4.53
C ALA A 344 -14.10 -2.62 -3.21
N LYS A 345 -13.52 -3.76 -2.85
CA LYS A 345 -13.86 -4.47 -1.62
C LYS A 345 -13.57 -3.61 -0.39
N ASP A 346 -12.39 -3.00 -0.34
CA ASP A 346 -11.93 -2.22 0.81
C ASP A 346 -12.77 -0.94 0.92
N VAL A 347 -12.96 -0.22 -0.18
CA VAL A 347 -13.76 1.02 -0.23
C VAL A 347 -15.22 0.76 0.18
N PHE A 348 -15.89 -0.22 -0.42
CA PHE A 348 -17.31 -0.50 -0.12
C PHE A 348 -17.52 -1.09 1.27
N SER A 349 -16.54 -1.80 1.84
CA SER A 349 -16.59 -2.29 3.21
C SER A 349 -16.43 -1.18 4.26
N ALA A 350 -15.76 -0.07 3.90
CA ALA A 350 -15.51 1.06 4.78
C ALA A 350 -16.68 2.08 4.84
N ILE A 351 -17.69 1.94 3.96
CA ILE A 351 -18.81 2.88 3.87
C ILE A 351 -20.17 2.18 4.04
N PRO A 352 -21.14 2.79 4.75
CA PRO A 352 -22.45 2.17 4.94
C PRO A 352 -23.29 2.21 3.64
N PRO A 353 -24.29 1.32 3.48
CA PRO A 353 -25.03 1.18 2.22
C PRO A 353 -25.65 2.46 1.62
N PRO A 354 -26.24 3.40 2.40
CA PRO A 354 -26.76 4.65 1.84
C PRO A 354 -25.66 5.50 1.19
N ARG A 355 -24.46 5.48 1.78
CA ARG A 355 -23.29 6.24 1.34
C ARG A 355 -22.62 5.60 0.12
N GLN A 356 -22.76 4.28 -0.07
CA GLN A 356 -22.30 3.61 -1.30
C GLN A 356 -23.01 4.18 -2.54
N LYS A 357 -24.32 4.45 -2.47
CA LYS A 357 -25.07 5.05 -3.58
C LYS A 357 -24.60 6.48 -3.89
N GLU A 358 -24.25 7.26 -2.86
CA GLU A 358 -23.66 8.60 -3.03
C GLU A 358 -22.31 8.52 -3.75
N LEU A 359 -21.43 7.58 -3.34
CA LEU A 359 -20.14 7.37 -3.98
C LEU A 359 -20.30 6.95 -5.45
N LEU A 360 -21.16 5.97 -5.73
CA LEU A 360 -21.39 5.52 -7.10
C LEU A 360 -21.95 6.64 -7.98
N THR A 361 -22.83 7.48 -7.43
CA THR A 361 -23.36 8.64 -8.15
C THR A 361 -22.26 9.66 -8.46
N ALA A 362 -21.40 9.95 -7.48
CA ALA A 362 -20.24 10.83 -7.67
C ALA A 362 -19.27 10.25 -8.72
N LEU A 363 -18.93 8.97 -8.62
CA LEU A 363 -18.05 8.29 -9.55
C LEU A 363 -18.62 8.28 -10.98
N ASN A 364 -19.94 8.14 -11.12
CA ASN A 364 -20.61 8.20 -12.42
C ASN A 364 -20.44 9.56 -13.10
N LYS A 365 -20.35 10.66 -12.35
CA LYS A 365 -20.07 11.98 -12.95
C LYS A 365 -18.67 12.06 -13.56
N PHE A 366 -17.69 11.35 -13.00
CA PHE A 366 -16.33 11.30 -13.53
C PHE A 366 -16.21 10.32 -14.71
N ALA A 367 -17.01 9.24 -14.72
CA ALA A 367 -17.03 8.26 -15.81
C ALA A 367 -17.90 8.66 -17.01
N GLY A 368 -19.06 9.28 -16.77
CA GLY A 368 -20.09 9.58 -17.78
C GLY A 368 -19.76 10.76 -18.70
N CYS A 369 -18.77 11.58 -18.36
CA CYS A 369 -18.42 12.76 -19.15
C CYS A 369 -17.93 12.46 -20.58
N MET A 370 -17.49 11.23 -20.86
CA MET A 370 -17.04 10.81 -22.19
C MET A 370 -18.14 10.83 -23.25
N GLU A 371 -19.40 10.59 -22.88
CA GLU A 371 -20.49 10.47 -23.87
C GLU A 371 -21.05 11.83 -24.30
N THR A 372 -20.88 12.86 -23.47
CA THR A 372 -21.45 14.19 -23.72
C THR A 372 -20.45 15.21 -24.27
N PHE A 373 -19.16 15.13 -23.90
CA PHE A 373 -18.15 16.11 -24.31
C PHE A 373 -16.76 15.45 -24.50
N PRO A 374 -16.26 15.30 -25.74
CA PRO A 374 -14.96 14.69 -26.02
C PRO A 374 -13.75 15.38 -25.37
N SER A 375 -13.88 16.67 -24.99
CA SER A 375 -12.85 17.42 -24.25
C SER A 375 -12.77 17.06 -22.76
N CYS A 376 -13.74 16.31 -22.21
CA CYS A 376 -13.75 15.88 -20.81
C CYS A 376 -13.03 14.54 -20.56
N SER A 377 -12.21 14.09 -21.51
CA SER A 377 -11.40 12.87 -21.42
C SER A 377 -10.54 12.80 -20.15
N ASP A 378 -10.18 13.95 -19.59
CA ASP A 378 -9.31 14.05 -18.41
C ASP A 378 -10.03 13.77 -17.09
N ARG A 379 -11.37 13.84 -17.03
CA ARG A 379 -12.10 13.56 -15.77
C ARG A 379 -11.97 12.11 -15.31
N ALA A 380 -11.93 11.18 -16.24
CA ALA A 380 -11.76 9.76 -15.93
C ALA A 380 -10.44 9.49 -15.18
N ALA A 381 -9.40 10.30 -15.39
CA ALA A 381 -8.11 10.14 -14.70
C ALA A 381 -8.18 10.42 -13.19
N ALA A 382 -9.14 11.21 -12.72
CA ALA A 382 -9.35 11.50 -11.30
C ALA A 382 -10.26 10.48 -10.59
N ALA A 383 -10.94 9.60 -11.35
CA ALA A 383 -11.89 8.63 -10.80
C ALA A 383 -11.28 7.66 -9.77
N PRO A 384 -10.06 7.09 -9.97
CA PRO A 384 -9.44 6.22 -8.97
C PRO A 384 -9.15 6.96 -7.66
N ALA A 385 -8.63 8.19 -7.75
CA ALA A 385 -8.33 9.01 -6.58
C ALA A 385 -9.62 9.35 -5.79
N LEU A 386 -10.71 9.65 -6.50
CA LEU A 386 -12.02 9.87 -5.88
C LEU A 386 -12.50 8.61 -5.16
N PHE A 387 -12.48 7.46 -5.85
CA PHE A 387 -12.98 6.19 -5.33
C PHE A 387 -12.22 5.75 -4.08
N LYS A 388 -10.88 5.76 -4.16
CA LYS A 388 -9.95 5.41 -3.08
C LYS A 388 -10.17 6.23 -1.81
N ASN A 389 -10.28 7.54 -1.97
CA ASN A 389 -10.27 8.49 -0.86
C ASN A 389 -11.66 8.85 -0.34
N ALA A 390 -12.72 8.44 -1.04
CA ALA A 390 -14.09 8.69 -0.63
C ALA A 390 -14.39 8.22 0.80
N PRO A 391 -13.98 7.01 1.27
CA PRO A 391 -14.25 6.60 2.66
C PRO A 391 -13.67 7.56 3.70
N ALA A 392 -12.44 8.05 3.49
CA ALA A 392 -11.79 8.98 4.41
C ALA A 392 -12.48 10.36 4.42
N ALA A 393 -12.89 10.86 3.25
CA ALA A 393 -13.68 12.09 3.16
C ALA A 393 -15.07 11.91 3.81
N MET A 394 -15.72 10.79 3.52
CA MET A 394 -17.04 10.45 4.02
C MET A 394 -17.09 10.23 5.53
N ALA A 395 -15.98 9.86 6.16
CA ALA A 395 -15.89 9.75 7.62
C ALA A 395 -16.00 11.11 8.32
N ASN A 396 -15.68 12.21 7.62
CA ASN A 396 -15.66 13.57 8.18
C ASN A 396 -16.77 14.49 7.61
N LEU A 397 -17.51 14.04 6.58
CA LEU A 397 -18.51 14.84 5.87
C LEU A 397 -19.89 14.18 5.92
N ASP A 398 -20.96 14.97 6.04
CA ASP A 398 -22.32 14.51 5.76
C ASP A 398 -22.57 14.36 4.23
N SER A 399 -23.78 14.01 3.81
CA SER A 399 -24.10 13.85 2.38
C SER A 399 -23.89 15.14 1.58
N ARG A 400 -24.30 16.29 2.15
CA ARG A 400 -24.12 17.61 1.50
C ARG A 400 -22.65 18.03 1.44
N GLY A 401 -21.90 17.77 2.50
CA GLY A 401 -20.47 18.02 2.56
C GLY A 401 -19.71 17.16 1.54
N PHE A 402 -20.06 15.89 1.42
CA PHE A 402 -19.47 14.99 0.43
C PHE A 402 -19.80 15.46 -1.00
N GLU A 403 -21.05 15.81 -1.28
CA GLU A 403 -21.44 16.37 -2.58
C GLU A 403 -20.67 17.66 -2.91
N ALA A 404 -20.51 18.56 -1.94
CA ALA A 404 -19.73 19.77 -2.12
C ALA A 404 -18.24 19.47 -2.35
N TRP A 405 -17.67 18.46 -1.69
CA TRP A 405 -16.29 18.01 -1.90
C TRP A 405 -16.08 17.43 -3.31
N VAL A 406 -17.03 16.62 -3.78
CA VAL A 406 -17.03 16.09 -5.15
C VAL A 406 -17.17 17.21 -6.17
N SER A 407 -18.05 18.19 -5.93
CA SER A 407 -18.21 19.36 -6.80
C SER A 407 -16.93 20.19 -6.91
N ILE A 408 -16.19 20.38 -5.83
CA ILE A 408 -14.87 21.03 -5.89
C ILE A 408 -13.93 20.24 -6.79
N ALA A 409 -13.87 18.91 -6.63
CA ALA A 409 -13.03 18.07 -7.48
C ALA A 409 -13.46 18.14 -8.95
N GLU A 410 -14.75 18.15 -9.26
CA GLU A 410 -15.27 18.33 -10.63
C GLU A 410 -14.78 19.66 -11.24
N GLU A 411 -14.92 20.77 -10.52
CA GLU A 411 -14.46 22.10 -10.95
C GLU A 411 -12.95 22.14 -11.21
N ILE A 412 -12.14 21.53 -10.34
CA ILE A 412 -10.68 21.45 -10.54
C ILE A 412 -10.36 20.58 -11.76
N THR A 413 -11.06 19.46 -11.93
CA THR A 413 -10.80 18.50 -13.01
C THR A 413 -11.11 19.07 -14.38
N ASP A 414 -12.08 19.98 -14.49
CA ASP A 414 -12.36 20.72 -15.72
C ASP A 414 -11.20 21.58 -16.23
N ILE A 415 -10.24 21.84 -15.35
CA ILE A 415 -9.08 22.67 -15.66
C ILE A 415 -7.79 21.82 -15.66
N SER A 416 -7.64 20.89 -14.72
CA SER A 416 -6.52 19.93 -14.67
C SER A 416 -6.87 18.66 -13.90
N SER A 417 -6.61 17.49 -14.50
CA SER A 417 -6.80 16.20 -13.84
C SER A 417 -5.75 15.90 -12.77
N ASP A 418 -4.48 16.20 -13.01
CA ASP A 418 -3.39 16.00 -12.03
C ASP A 418 -3.63 16.82 -10.74
N ALA A 419 -4.12 18.04 -10.93
CA ALA A 419 -4.58 18.93 -9.88
C ALA A 419 -5.70 18.32 -9.02
N ALA A 420 -6.73 17.78 -9.67
CA ALA A 420 -7.84 17.14 -9.00
C ALA A 420 -7.40 15.87 -8.25
N VAL A 421 -6.51 15.06 -8.84
CA VAL A 421 -5.91 13.89 -8.17
C VAL A 421 -5.16 14.32 -6.91
N THR A 422 -4.38 15.40 -6.97
CA THR A 422 -3.68 15.94 -5.80
C THR A 422 -4.66 16.39 -4.72
N PHE A 423 -5.70 17.14 -5.09
CA PHE A 423 -6.76 17.55 -4.17
C PHE A 423 -7.45 16.36 -3.50
N LEU A 424 -7.86 15.35 -4.28
CA LEU A 424 -8.56 14.16 -3.80
C LEU A 424 -7.68 13.31 -2.85
N ASN A 425 -6.37 13.25 -3.10
CA ASN A 425 -5.43 12.52 -2.25
C ASN A 425 -5.11 13.23 -0.93
N ARG A 426 -5.10 14.58 -0.91
CA ARG A 426 -4.63 15.36 0.26
C ARG A 426 -5.77 15.90 1.12
N SER A 427 -6.88 16.33 0.52
CA SER A 427 -7.97 16.98 1.23
C SER A 427 -8.68 16.11 2.29
N PRO A 428 -8.83 14.77 2.15
CA PRO A 428 -9.47 13.96 3.21
C PRO A 428 -8.78 14.05 4.56
N GLY A 429 -7.45 14.15 4.59
CA GLY A 429 -6.69 14.34 5.83
C GLY A 429 -6.97 15.70 6.47
N ALA A 430 -7.22 16.73 5.66
CA ALA A 430 -7.54 18.08 6.11
C ALA A 430 -8.98 18.22 6.63
N LEU A 431 -9.92 17.42 6.12
CA LEU A 431 -11.35 17.44 6.52
C LEU A 431 -11.57 17.09 7.99
N ARG A 432 -10.59 16.47 8.66
CA ARG A 432 -10.63 16.27 10.12
C ARG A 432 -10.63 17.60 10.90
N TYR A 433 -10.06 18.65 10.32
CA TYR A 433 -9.85 19.94 10.97
C TYR A 433 -10.57 21.11 10.27
N LEU A 434 -10.98 20.92 9.01
CA LEU A 434 -11.57 21.96 8.17
C LEU A 434 -13.05 21.70 7.91
N LYS A 435 -13.84 22.78 7.94
CA LYS A 435 -15.20 22.75 7.38
C LYS A 435 -15.14 22.73 5.86
N ILE A 436 -16.16 22.15 5.22
CA ILE A 436 -16.24 22.08 3.76
C ILE A 436 -16.19 23.46 3.08
N ASN A 437 -16.76 24.50 3.71
CA ASN A 437 -16.70 25.87 3.17
C ASN A 437 -15.28 26.44 3.19
N GLU A 438 -14.47 26.12 4.20
CA GLU A 438 -13.06 26.54 4.25
C GLU A 438 -12.25 25.81 3.18
N LEU A 439 -12.51 24.52 2.97
CA LEU A 439 -11.89 23.75 1.89
C LEU A 439 -12.29 24.28 0.51
N ARG A 440 -13.54 24.74 0.34
CA ARG A 440 -14.00 25.40 -0.89
C ARG A 440 -13.24 26.69 -1.15
N GLN A 441 -13.11 27.57 -0.16
CA GLN A 441 -12.32 28.81 -0.30
C GLN A 441 -10.86 28.52 -0.65
N TRP A 442 -10.27 27.49 -0.04
CA TRP A 442 -8.94 27.02 -0.39
C TRP A 442 -8.87 26.61 -1.87
N ALA A 443 -9.84 25.81 -2.32
CA ALA A 443 -9.86 25.33 -3.68
C ALA A 443 -10.08 26.46 -4.71
N GLU A 444 -10.98 27.41 -4.43
CA GLU A 444 -11.27 28.58 -5.26
C GLU A 444 -10.03 29.45 -5.47
N LYS A 445 -9.20 29.66 -4.43
CA LYS A 445 -7.93 30.39 -4.57
C LYS A 445 -7.02 29.70 -5.57
N GLY A 446 -6.88 28.39 -5.46
CA GLY A 446 -6.05 27.67 -6.39
C GLY A 446 -6.64 27.61 -7.81
N ILE A 447 -7.95 27.37 -7.98
CA ILE A 447 -8.64 27.47 -9.28
C ILE A 447 -8.39 28.84 -9.95
N THR A 448 -8.42 29.91 -9.15
CA THR A 448 -8.07 31.26 -9.61
C THR A 448 -6.65 31.30 -10.16
N LEU A 449 -5.67 30.75 -9.44
CA LEU A 449 -4.27 30.66 -9.92
C LEU A 449 -4.14 29.91 -11.24
N LEU A 450 -4.88 28.82 -11.41
CA LEU A 450 -4.83 28.01 -12.64
C LEU A 450 -5.31 28.78 -13.87
N SER A 451 -6.23 29.73 -13.67
CA SER A 451 -6.70 30.63 -14.72
C SER A 451 -5.62 31.61 -15.19
N PHE A 452 -4.57 31.84 -14.38
CA PHE A 452 -3.42 32.67 -14.70
C PHE A 452 -2.22 31.83 -15.16
N GLU A 453 -1.73 30.93 -14.30
CA GLU A 453 -0.54 30.11 -14.57
C GLU A 453 -0.66 28.70 -13.96
N LYS A 454 -0.49 27.67 -14.79
CA LYS A 454 -0.52 26.26 -14.36
C LYS A 454 0.54 25.94 -13.29
N GLN A 455 1.74 26.49 -13.43
CA GLN A 455 2.82 26.25 -12.47
C GLN A 455 2.55 26.86 -11.09
N ALA A 456 1.93 28.05 -11.05
CA ALA A 456 1.50 28.69 -9.81
C ALA A 456 0.47 27.82 -9.08
N PHE A 457 -0.52 27.31 -9.81
CA PHE A 457 -1.49 26.35 -9.27
C PHE A 457 -0.81 25.12 -8.66
N GLU A 458 0.03 24.42 -9.43
CA GLU A 458 0.64 23.14 -9.02
C GLU A 458 1.46 23.33 -7.74
N SER A 459 2.26 24.40 -7.72
CA SER A 459 3.11 24.70 -6.59
C SER A 459 2.31 25.13 -5.35
N PHE A 460 1.25 25.93 -5.51
CA PHE A 460 0.38 26.33 -4.43
C PHE A 460 -0.33 25.12 -3.79
N TYR A 461 -0.91 24.23 -4.60
CA TYR A 461 -1.63 23.08 -4.08
C TYR A 461 -0.71 22.11 -3.33
N GLU A 462 0.40 21.69 -3.95
CA GLU A 462 1.32 20.75 -3.30
C GLU A 462 1.91 21.36 -2.02
N SER A 463 2.32 22.63 -2.07
CA SER A 463 2.97 23.29 -0.93
C SER A 463 2.01 23.64 0.19
N SER A 464 0.79 24.09 -0.11
CA SER A 464 -0.19 24.48 0.91
C SER A 464 -0.66 23.28 1.71
N PHE A 465 -1.03 22.17 1.06
CA PHE A 465 -1.43 20.95 1.77
C PHE A 465 -0.28 20.40 2.62
N LYS A 466 0.92 20.27 2.05
CA LYS A 466 2.08 19.72 2.74
C LYS A 466 2.57 20.60 3.88
N GLY A 467 2.69 21.91 3.66
CA GLY A 467 3.23 22.86 4.64
C GLY A 467 2.28 23.11 5.81
N LEU A 468 0.96 23.09 5.57
CA LEU A 468 -0.03 23.35 6.60
C LEU A 468 -0.53 22.10 7.33
N GLU A 469 -0.34 20.88 6.78
CA GLU A 469 -0.89 19.61 7.29
C GLU A 469 -0.78 19.47 8.82
N LYS A 470 0.39 19.74 9.38
CA LYS A 470 0.69 19.59 10.83
C LYS A 470 0.18 20.74 11.70
N HIS A 471 -0.33 21.80 11.08
CA HIS A 471 -0.72 23.05 11.74
C HIS A 471 -2.21 23.37 11.59
N LEU A 472 -2.95 22.62 10.76
CA LEU A 472 -4.39 22.83 10.54
C LEU A 472 -5.20 22.86 11.83
N GLN A 473 -4.87 22.03 12.82
CA GLN A 473 -5.55 22.01 14.11
C GLN A 473 -5.22 23.22 14.99
N SER A 474 -3.99 23.75 14.90
CA SER A 474 -3.54 24.86 15.76
C SER A 474 -3.94 26.23 15.23
N LEU A 475 -4.13 26.36 13.91
CA LEU A 475 -4.52 27.61 13.27
C LEU A 475 -6.04 27.79 13.36
N ASN A 476 -6.49 29.03 13.46
CA ASN A 476 -7.90 29.37 13.29
C ASN A 476 -8.25 29.60 11.80
N SER A 477 -9.54 29.79 11.49
CA SER A 477 -10.01 29.95 10.11
C SER A 477 -9.46 31.22 9.42
N GLU A 478 -9.29 32.31 10.16
CA GLU A 478 -8.79 33.58 9.62
C GLU A 478 -7.29 33.48 9.33
N GLU A 479 -6.52 32.89 10.24
CA GLU A 479 -5.10 32.61 10.05
C GLU A 479 -4.87 31.71 8.84
N ARG A 480 -5.62 30.60 8.72
CA ARG A 480 -5.54 29.72 7.54
C ARG A 480 -5.82 30.49 6.25
N ASN A 481 -6.89 31.29 6.22
CA ASN A 481 -7.22 32.05 5.01
C ASN A 481 -6.14 33.09 4.66
N LEU A 482 -5.63 33.82 5.64
CA LEU A 482 -4.51 34.76 5.47
C LEU A 482 -3.27 34.06 4.87
N LEU A 483 -2.92 32.88 5.42
CA LEU A 483 -1.78 32.12 4.92
C LEU A 483 -1.97 31.70 3.46
N LEU A 484 -3.18 31.28 3.10
CA LEU A 484 -3.53 30.88 1.73
C LEU A 484 -3.55 32.07 0.76
N ASP A 485 -4.04 33.23 1.19
CA ASP A 485 -4.07 34.45 0.37
C ASP A 485 -2.65 34.89 -0.03
N ILE A 486 -1.76 35.01 0.96
CA ILE A 486 -0.35 35.37 0.72
C ILE A 486 0.37 34.26 -0.07
N GLY A 487 0.10 32.99 0.25
CA GLY A 487 0.71 31.86 -0.46
C GLY A 487 0.31 31.79 -1.93
N ALA A 488 -0.93 32.18 -2.26
CA ALA A 488 -1.40 32.30 -3.63
C ALA A 488 -0.71 33.46 -4.37
N GLU A 489 -0.53 34.60 -3.71
CA GLU A 489 0.25 35.72 -4.28
C GLU A 489 1.70 35.32 -4.58
N ILE A 490 2.37 34.65 -3.63
CA ILE A 490 3.74 34.16 -3.82
C ILE A 490 3.79 33.14 -4.96
N ALA A 491 2.77 32.28 -5.10
CA ALA A 491 2.71 31.32 -6.20
C ALA A 491 2.67 31.99 -7.58
N LEU A 492 1.95 33.11 -7.73
CA LEU A 492 1.92 33.88 -8.97
C LEU A 492 3.24 34.60 -9.26
N ILE A 493 3.93 35.05 -8.21
CA ILE A 493 5.19 35.78 -8.36
C ILE A 493 6.35 34.84 -8.63
N ASN A 494 6.46 33.78 -7.84
CA ASN A 494 7.53 32.81 -7.91
C ASN A 494 7.11 31.47 -7.26
N PRO A 495 6.61 30.51 -8.06
CA PRO A 495 6.20 29.20 -7.58
C PRO A 495 7.26 28.51 -6.69
N GLY A 496 8.54 28.67 -7.02
CA GLY A 496 9.66 28.06 -6.29
C GLY A 496 9.78 28.47 -4.81
N CYS A 497 9.15 29.57 -4.38
CA CYS A 497 9.17 30.03 -2.98
C CYS A 497 8.01 29.50 -2.13
N THR A 498 6.93 29.00 -2.75
CA THR A 498 5.67 28.64 -2.07
C THR A 498 5.85 27.59 -0.98
N GLY A 499 6.66 26.55 -1.23
CA GLY A 499 6.98 25.51 -0.26
C GLY A 499 7.61 26.08 1.01
N SER A 500 8.69 26.86 0.84
CA SER A 500 9.40 27.50 1.94
C SER A 500 8.50 28.46 2.73
N TYR A 501 7.61 29.18 2.05
CA TYR A 501 6.62 30.04 2.70
C TYR A 501 5.65 29.24 3.57
N PHE A 502 4.96 28.23 3.01
CA PHE A 502 3.96 27.46 3.78
C PHE A 502 4.57 26.65 4.93
N GLU A 503 5.80 26.16 4.78
CA GLU A 503 6.51 25.45 5.86
C GLU A 503 6.88 26.38 7.03
N ASN A 504 7.15 27.66 6.77
CA ASN A 504 7.66 28.61 7.76
C ASN A 504 6.63 29.64 8.25
N SER A 505 5.50 29.81 7.56
CA SER A 505 4.48 30.78 7.94
C SER A 505 3.74 30.45 9.25
N PRO A 506 3.39 29.19 9.61
CA PRO A 506 2.78 28.91 10.91
C PRO A 506 3.74 29.16 12.10
N PRO A 507 5.03 28.80 12.03
CA PRO A 507 6.00 29.27 13.01
C PRO A 507 6.17 30.79 13.06
N ALA A 508 6.16 31.49 11.92
CA ALA A 508 6.28 32.95 11.87
C ALA A 508 5.10 33.65 12.56
N LEU A 509 3.86 33.21 12.32
CA LEU A 509 2.66 33.71 13.00
C LEU A 509 2.73 33.60 14.53
N ARG A 510 3.45 32.61 15.06
CA ARG A 510 3.63 32.44 16.51
C ARG A 510 4.72 33.33 17.10
N LEU A 511 5.64 33.81 16.28
CA LEU A 511 6.79 34.63 16.71
C LEU A 511 6.52 36.12 16.54
N LEU A 512 5.75 36.49 15.53
CA LEU A 512 5.52 37.86 15.10
C LEU A 512 4.09 38.31 15.44
N SER A 513 3.92 39.59 15.76
CA SER A 513 2.60 40.22 15.81
C SER A 513 1.95 40.26 14.41
N GLY A 514 0.65 40.56 14.33
CA GLY A 514 -0.07 40.59 13.05
C GLY A 514 0.50 41.60 12.04
N SER A 515 0.94 42.78 12.50
CA SER A 515 1.60 43.76 11.63
C SER A 515 2.98 43.31 11.18
N GLU A 516 3.78 42.74 12.10
CA GLU A 516 5.12 42.22 11.80
C GLU A 516 5.05 41.02 10.83
N PHE A 517 4.08 40.13 10.99
CA PHE A 517 3.86 39.01 10.09
C PHE A 517 3.53 39.49 8.67
N LYS A 518 2.71 40.54 8.55
CA LYS A 518 2.38 41.14 7.26
C LYS A 518 3.63 41.72 6.59
N THR A 519 4.42 42.55 7.31
CA THR A 519 5.68 43.08 6.77
C THR A 519 6.66 41.95 6.42
N TRP A 520 6.72 40.89 7.21
CA TRP A 520 7.54 39.71 6.93
C TRP A 520 7.12 39.01 5.63
N ALA A 521 5.81 38.84 5.41
CA ALA A 521 5.27 38.27 4.19
C ALA A 521 5.55 39.18 2.99
N ASP A 522 5.23 40.48 3.07
CA ASP A 522 5.42 41.47 2.00
C ASP A 522 6.90 41.57 1.58
N THR A 523 7.81 41.53 2.56
CA THR A 523 9.26 41.52 2.31
C THR A 523 9.69 40.25 1.58
N GLY A 524 9.23 39.08 2.03
CA GLY A 524 9.54 37.81 1.38
C GLY A 524 8.98 37.70 -0.04
N THR A 525 7.78 38.23 -0.25
CA THR A 525 7.14 38.37 -1.56
C THR A 525 7.98 39.26 -2.47
N GLY A 526 8.47 40.40 -1.96
CA GLY A 526 9.37 41.29 -2.70
C GLY A 526 10.69 40.62 -3.08
N ILE A 527 11.33 39.88 -2.16
CA ILE A 527 12.57 39.15 -2.43
C ILE A 527 12.33 38.05 -3.48
N SER A 528 11.18 37.38 -3.42
CA SER A 528 10.79 36.31 -4.33
C SER A 528 10.64 36.77 -5.78
N LYS A 529 10.32 38.06 -6.02
CA LYS A 529 10.31 38.65 -7.39
C LYS A 529 11.67 38.55 -8.09
N GLY A 530 12.75 38.54 -7.32
CA GLY A 530 14.11 38.54 -7.85
C GLY A 530 14.74 37.16 -8.03
N SER A 531 14.50 36.23 -7.09
CA SER A 531 15.04 34.87 -7.15
C SER A 531 14.28 33.90 -6.25
N SER A 532 14.05 32.68 -6.74
CA SER A 532 13.45 31.59 -5.96
C SER A 532 14.32 31.15 -4.79
N SER A 533 15.65 31.16 -4.96
CA SER A 533 16.58 30.75 -3.90
C SER A 533 16.57 31.74 -2.75
N SER A 534 16.74 33.04 -3.05
CA SER A 534 16.77 34.09 -2.02
C SER A 534 15.44 34.25 -1.30
N GLY A 535 14.30 34.12 -2.01
CA GLY A 535 12.98 34.12 -1.36
C GLY A 535 12.80 32.92 -0.43
N SER A 536 13.18 31.72 -0.88
CA SER A 536 13.12 30.50 -0.05
C SER A 536 14.02 30.59 1.18
N ASP A 537 15.27 31.02 0.98
CA ASP A 537 16.23 31.22 2.07
C ASP A 537 15.75 32.27 3.06
N TYR A 538 15.12 33.36 2.58
CA TYR A 538 14.50 34.36 3.44
C TYR A 538 13.43 33.73 4.35
N PHE A 539 12.42 33.05 3.80
CA PHE A 539 11.33 32.50 4.60
C PHE A 539 11.83 31.51 5.67
N LYS A 540 12.86 30.73 5.33
CA LYS A 540 13.47 29.75 6.25
C LYS A 540 14.39 30.38 7.30
N ASN A 541 15.31 31.24 6.87
CA ASN A 541 16.36 31.78 7.73
C ASN A 541 15.82 32.86 8.66
N SER A 542 14.88 33.70 8.20
CA SER A 542 14.24 34.73 9.04
C SER A 542 13.58 34.13 10.28
N VAL A 543 12.77 33.08 10.13
CA VAL A 543 12.14 32.37 11.27
C VAL A 543 13.20 31.77 12.20
N THR A 544 14.29 31.23 11.65
CA THR A 544 15.39 30.66 12.44
C THR A 544 16.11 31.75 13.26
N SER A 545 16.27 32.94 12.70
CA SER A 545 16.89 34.10 13.35
C SER A 545 15.97 34.71 14.41
N PHE A 546 14.69 34.92 14.12
CA PHE A 546 13.72 35.48 15.06
C PHE A 546 13.50 34.62 16.31
N ARG A 547 13.75 33.30 16.24
CA ARG A 547 13.75 32.44 17.44
C ARG A 547 14.89 32.75 18.42
N LYS A 548 16.00 33.31 17.94
CA LYS A 548 17.19 33.62 18.75
C LYS A 548 17.22 35.08 19.20
N ILE A 549 16.52 35.94 18.48
CA ILE A 549 16.47 37.38 18.69
C ILE A 549 15.29 37.73 19.61
N PRO A 550 15.47 38.60 20.63
CA PRO A 550 14.36 39.08 21.46
C PRO A 550 13.27 39.79 20.63
N ALA A 551 12.00 39.53 20.96
CA ALA A 551 10.84 40.04 20.22
C ALA A 551 10.80 41.58 20.12
N SER A 552 11.40 42.30 21.07
CA SER A 552 11.48 43.77 21.05
C SER A 552 12.20 44.35 19.84
N TYR A 553 13.00 43.54 19.13
CA TYR A 553 13.77 43.97 17.96
C TYR A 553 13.14 43.52 16.62
N HIS A 554 12.07 42.72 16.63
CA HIS A 554 11.52 42.14 15.40
C HIS A 554 10.96 43.21 14.46
N ALA A 555 10.12 44.13 14.97
CA ALA A 555 9.62 45.28 14.23
C ALA A 555 10.75 46.12 13.61
N GLU A 556 11.78 46.46 14.40
CA GLU A 556 12.89 47.29 13.92
C GLU A 556 13.66 46.61 12.76
N ILE A 557 13.91 45.30 12.86
CA ILE A 557 14.56 44.53 11.78
C ILE A 557 13.72 44.56 10.51
N LEU A 558 12.41 44.34 10.63
CA LEU A 558 11.49 44.28 9.49
C LEU A 558 11.36 45.65 8.80
N GLU A 559 11.17 46.72 9.58
CA GLU A 559 11.14 48.10 9.07
C GLU A 559 12.44 48.50 8.38
N THR A 560 13.59 48.02 8.89
CA THR A 560 14.91 48.30 8.30
C THR A 560 15.09 47.63 6.94
N ALA A 561 14.39 46.53 6.68
CA ALA A 561 14.52 45.80 5.43
C ALA A 561 13.71 46.40 4.27
N GLU A 562 12.65 47.16 4.55
CA GLU A 562 11.81 47.79 3.52
C GLU A 562 12.63 48.69 2.57
N PRO A 563 13.45 49.66 3.05
CA PRO A 563 14.30 50.47 2.18
C PRO A 563 15.35 49.66 1.41
N LEU A 564 15.86 48.57 2.00
CA LEU A 564 16.81 47.68 1.32
C LEU A 564 16.14 46.96 0.15
N LEU A 565 14.90 46.52 0.34
CA LEU A 565 14.11 45.84 -0.68
C LEU A 565 13.73 46.78 -1.83
N GLU A 566 13.38 48.04 -1.53
CA GLU A 566 13.13 49.06 -2.56
C GLU A 566 14.36 49.33 -3.43
N LYS A 567 15.56 49.22 -2.85
CA LYS A 567 16.82 49.33 -3.59
C LYS A 567 17.16 48.09 -4.40
N ASP A 568 17.18 46.92 -3.77
CA ASP A 568 17.51 45.65 -4.42
C ASP A 568 17.08 44.45 -3.55
N TRP A 569 16.30 43.55 -4.13
CA TRP A 569 15.86 42.32 -3.48
C TRP A 569 17.01 41.46 -2.93
N LEU A 570 18.17 41.42 -3.59
CA LEU A 570 19.33 40.64 -3.14
C LEU A 570 19.94 41.26 -1.89
N LEU A 571 19.87 42.59 -1.77
CA LEU A 571 20.38 43.32 -0.62
C LEU A 571 19.55 43.00 0.63
N ALA A 572 18.22 43.10 0.51
CA ALA A 572 17.30 42.69 1.57
C ALA A 572 17.47 41.19 1.92
N GLY A 573 17.62 40.33 0.92
CA GLY A 573 17.89 38.90 1.13
C GLY A 573 19.18 38.66 1.93
N LYS A 574 20.28 39.33 1.57
CA LYS A 574 21.58 39.17 2.25
C LYS A 574 21.60 39.76 3.66
N PHE A 575 20.87 40.85 3.88
CA PHE A 575 20.63 41.41 5.21
C PHE A 575 19.97 40.39 6.15
N PHE A 576 18.89 39.73 5.71
CA PHE A 576 18.21 38.72 6.53
C PHE A 576 18.99 37.43 6.72
N GLU A 577 19.68 36.97 5.66
CA GLU A 577 20.51 35.77 5.69
C GLU A 577 21.63 35.89 6.74
N ASN A 578 22.13 37.10 6.98
CA ASN A 578 23.28 37.38 7.84
C ASN A 578 22.94 38.32 9.01
N LEU A 579 21.73 38.24 9.57
CA LEU A 579 21.39 39.05 10.75
C LEU A 579 22.41 38.84 11.89
N PRO A 580 22.94 39.93 12.48
CA PRO A 580 23.93 39.82 13.53
C PRO A 580 23.31 39.21 14.79
N SER A 581 24.06 38.32 15.44
CA SER A 581 23.61 37.63 16.66
C SER A 581 23.47 38.56 17.88
N LYS A 582 24.27 39.63 17.92
CA LYS A 582 24.08 40.76 18.84
C LYS A 582 23.45 41.89 18.07
N ILE A 583 22.21 42.22 18.42
CA ILE A 583 21.52 43.34 17.81
C ILE A 583 22.11 44.63 18.37
N GLY A 584 23.04 45.20 17.61
CA GLY A 584 23.46 46.59 17.74
C GLY A 584 22.48 47.52 17.03
N ASP A 585 22.98 48.66 16.54
CA ASP A 585 22.20 49.59 15.73
C ASP A 585 21.99 49.00 14.30
N ILE A 586 20.92 48.21 14.15
CA ILE A 586 20.61 47.48 12.92
C ILE A 586 20.30 48.43 11.75
N ARG A 587 19.68 49.59 12.05
CA ARG A 587 19.38 50.64 11.07
C ARG A 587 20.66 51.22 10.52
N LYS A 588 21.60 51.59 11.40
CA LYS A 588 22.90 52.10 10.98
C LYS A 588 23.70 51.07 10.19
N TRP A 589 23.62 49.78 10.54
CA TRP A 589 24.24 48.70 9.77
C TRP A 589 23.68 48.62 8.34
N ALA A 590 22.36 48.70 8.19
CA ALA A 590 21.70 48.75 6.89
C ALA A 590 22.03 50.03 6.09
N ASP A 591 22.12 51.18 6.75
CA ASP A 591 22.51 52.45 6.13
C ASP A 591 23.93 52.39 5.55
N ILE A 592 24.89 51.80 6.28
CA ILE A 592 26.26 51.60 5.80
C ILE A 592 26.25 50.73 4.54
N GLY A 593 25.54 49.61 4.57
CA GLY A 593 25.36 48.74 3.40
C GLY A 593 24.74 49.48 2.21
N THR A 594 23.74 50.32 2.45
CA THR A 594 23.07 51.13 1.43
C THR A 594 24.02 52.16 0.80
N LYS A 595 24.86 52.82 1.60
CA LYS A 595 25.91 53.73 1.09
C LYS A 595 26.93 52.99 0.22
N ILE A 596 27.31 51.76 0.60
CA ILE A 596 28.21 50.93 -0.22
C ILE A 596 27.53 50.55 -1.53
N TYR A 597 26.23 50.23 -1.49
CA TYR A 597 25.45 49.88 -2.67
C TYR A 597 25.43 51.00 -3.71
N ASP A 598 25.31 52.26 -3.27
CA ASP A 598 25.37 53.43 -4.17
C ASP A 598 26.71 53.57 -4.92
N THR A 599 27.76 52.88 -4.45
CA THR A 599 29.05 52.80 -5.14
C THR A 599 29.17 51.53 -6.00
N ASP A 600 28.92 50.36 -5.41
CA ASP A 600 28.91 49.09 -6.13
C ASP A 600 28.03 48.05 -5.40
N ARG A 601 27.09 47.49 -6.15
CA ARG A 601 26.14 46.47 -5.69
C ARG A 601 26.82 45.28 -5.02
N ASN A 602 27.91 44.78 -5.59
CA ASN A 602 28.52 43.55 -5.13
C ASN A 602 29.37 43.74 -3.88
N LEU A 603 30.00 44.91 -3.72
CA LEU A 603 30.68 45.26 -2.47
C LEU A 603 29.69 45.27 -1.32
N SER A 604 28.47 45.75 -1.56
CA SER A 604 27.42 45.76 -0.53
C SER A 604 26.91 44.36 -0.20
N VAL A 605 26.79 43.48 -1.21
CA VAL A 605 26.52 42.05 -0.98
C VAL A 605 27.61 41.40 -0.14
N ASP A 606 28.89 41.63 -0.46
CA ASP A 606 30.00 41.13 0.35
C ASP A 606 29.96 41.75 1.77
N TYR A 607 29.67 43.03 1.89
CA TYR A 607 29.49 43.69 3.19
C TYR A 607 28.47 42.98 4.08
N PHE A 608 27.23 42.78 3.62
CA PHE A 608 26.22 42.09 4.43
C PHE A 608 26.59 40.64 4.73
N THR A 609 27.29 39.97 3.82
CA THR A 609 27.72 38.58 4.00
C THR A 609 28.75 38.42 5.13
N TYR A 610 29.69 39.36 5.29
CA TYR A 610 30.83 39.18 6.20
C TYR A 610 30.85 40.14 7.41
N SER A 611 30.23 41.32 7.31
CA SER A 611 30.30 42.35 8.37
C SER A 611 29.53 41.98 9.64
N ALA A 612 28.50 41.14 9.55
CA ALA A 612 27.73 40.69 10.70
C ALA A 612 28.58 39.96 11.75
N LEU A 613 29.63 39.25 11.31
CA LEU A 613 30.60 38.60 12.20
C LEU A 613 31.49 39.62 12.92
N LEU A 614 31.79 40.75 12.28
CA LEU A 614 32.63 41.80 12.84
C LEU A 614 31.94 42.55 13.98
N LEU A 615 30.60 42.62 14.00
CA LEU A 615 29.81 43.21 15.08
C LEU A 615 29.94 42.46 16.43
N SER A 616 30.64 41.33 16.45
CA SER A 616 31.03 40.68 17.71
C SER A 616 32.26 41.33 18.37
N GLU A 617 33.10 42.03 17.59
CA GLU A 617 34.39 42.59 18.00
C GLU A 617 34.44 44.12 17.88
N LEU A 618 33.80 44.67 16.85
CA LEU A 618 33.69 46.09 16.53
C LEU A 618 32.32 46.64 16.95
N ASP A 619 32.30 47.90 17.37
CA ASP A 619 31.05 48.65 17.45
C ASP A 619 30.59 49.17 16.07
N ILE A 620 29.40 49.76 16.02
CA ILE A 620 28.81 50.18 14.74
C ILE A 620 29.55 51.35 14.07
N TYR A 621 30.21 52.21 14.85
CA TYR A 621 30.96 53.34 14.32
C TYR A 621 32.33 52.89 13.80
N GLU A 622 33.00 51.99 14.53
CA GLU A 622 34.22 51.31 14.07
C GLU A 622 33.95 50.53 12.78
N LEU A 623 32.79 49.88 12.67
CA LEU A 623 32.38 49.21 11.43
C LEU A 623 32.14 50.19 10.28
N GLU A 624 31.56 51.37 10.54
CA GLU A 624 31.41 52.43 9.53
C GLU A 624 32.77 52.92 9.03
N GLU A 625 33.74 53.12 9.93
CA GLU A 625 35.12 53.47 9.56
C GLU A 625 35.77 52.39 8.67
N TRP A 626 35.63 51.11 9.05
CA TRP A 626 36.09 49.98 8.24
C TRP A 626 35.47 49.98 6.84
N ALA A 627 34.16 50.23 6.75
CA ALA A 627 33.44 50.28 5.48
C ALA A 627 33.89 51.46 4.60
N LEU A 628 34.04 52.65 5.17
CA LEU A 628 34.52 53.84 4.46
C LEU A 628 35.93 53.64 3.91
N LYS A 629 36.81 52.97 4.67
CA LYS A 629 38.16 52.63 4.20
C LYS A 629 38.12 51.64 3.03
N GLY A 630 37.22 50.66 3.07
CA GLY A 630 36.98 49.74 1.96
C GLY A 630 36.54 50.43 0.67
N LEU A 631 35.65 51.43 0.79
CA LEU A 631 35.22 52.26 -0.34
C LEU A 631 36.35 53.13 -0.91
N GLU A 632 37.22 53.68 -0.06
CA GLU A 632 38.42 54.41 -0.50
C GLU A 632 39.37 53.50 -1.30
N ILE A 633 39.63 52.29 -0.79
CA ILE A 633 40.46 51.29 -1.46
C ILE A 633 39.87 50.91 -2.82
N PHE A 634 38.56 50.71 -2.90
CA PHE A 634 37.87 50.42 -4.15
C PHE A 634 37.96 51.57 -5.16
N LYS A 635 37.76 52.82 -4.72
CA LYS A 635 37.90 54.01 -5.58
C LYS A 635 39.31 54.14 -6.16
N ASN A 636 40.32 53.80 -5.37
CA ASN A 636 41.71 53.83 -5.80
C ASN A 636 42.05 52.64 -6.72
N ASN A 637 41.54 51.44 -6.42
CA ASN A 637 41.70 50.24 -7.23
C ASN A 637 40.52 49.29 -7.05
N ALA A 638 39.65 49.23 -8.07
CA ALA A 638 38.41 48.46 -8.05
C ALA A 638 38.64 46.95 -7.75
N SER A 639 39.77 46.39 -8.17
CA SER A 639 40.10 44.97 -7.95
C SER A 639 40.31 44.60 -6.48
N LEU A 640 40.58 45.59 -5.62
CA LEU A 640 40.85 45.38 -4.19
C LEU A 640 39.60 45.46 -3.31
N GLY A 641 38.49 46.03 -3.80
CA GLY A 641 37.28 46.24 -3.02
C GLY A 641 36.62 44.93 -2.56
N ARG A 642 36.35 44.00 -3.49
CA ARG A 642 35.73 42.70 -3.14
C ARG A 642 36.59 41.88 -2.17
N PRO A 643 37.92 41.70 -2.39
CA PRO A 643 38.77 41.05 -1.39
C PRO A 643 38.74 41.73 -0.01
N TYR A 644 38.58 43.05 0.04
CA TYR A 644 38.49 43.80 1.30
C TYR A 644 37.20 43.46 2.08
N PHE A 645 36.03 43.61 1.45
CA PHE A 645 34.74 43.33 2.09
C PHE A 645 34.50 41.84 2.34
N SER A 646 35.13 40.95 1.55
CA SER A 646 35.11 39.50 1.81
C SER A 646 36.12 39.01 2.84
N LEU A 647 36.81 39.92 3.53
CA LEU A 647 37.83 39.64 4.56
C LEU A 647 39.02 38.81 4.07
N LYS A 648 39.23 38.73 2.75
CA LYS A 648 40.33 38.00 2.10
C LYS A 648 41.57 38.86 1.92
N SER A 649 41.46 40.19 2.03
CA SER A 649 42.61 41.09 1.91
C SER A 649 43.34 41.26 3.23
N ARG A 650 44.67 41.36 3.15
CA ARG A 650 45.50 41.70 4.31
C ARG A 650 45.18 43.10 4.85
N SER A 651 44.89 44.05 3.97
CA SER A 651 44.54 45.43 4.36
C SER A 651 43.26 45.52 5.19
N SER A 652 42.26 44.68 4.91
CA SER A 652 41.02 44.62 5.69
C SER A 652 41.28 44.10 7.11
N ASN A 653 42.00 42.98 7.21
CA ASN A 653 42.34 42.37 8.50
C ASN A 653 43.26 43.27 9.35
N ASP A 654 44.29 43.89 8.76
CA ASP A 654 45.18 44.80 9.48
C ASP A 654 44.43 46.05 9.98
N PHE A 655 43.40 46.53 9.25
CA PHE A 655 42.59 47.67 9.69
C PHE A 655 41.57 47.28 10.78
N ILE A 656 40.99 46.08 10.73
CA ILE A 656 40.15 45.55 11.81
C ILE A 656 40.99 45.40 13.11
N ASP A 657 42.22 44.89 13.00
CA ASP A 657 43.17 44.81 14.12
C ASP A 657 43.47 46.20 14.72
N GLU A 658 43.56 47.23 13.89
CA GLU A 658 43.76 48.62 14.33
C GLU A 658 42.52 49.18 15.06
N LEU A 659 41.33 49.02 14.46
CA LEU A 659 40.06 49.51 14.99
C LEU A 659 39.67 48.83 16.30
N THR A 660 39.91 47.52 16.44
CA THR A 660 39.64 46.81 17.70
C THR A 660 40.48 47.33 18.89
N GLY A 661 41.42 48.27 18.66
CA GLY A 661 42.20 48.95 19.70
C GLY A 661 43.10 48.01 20.51
N GLY A 662 43.22 46.76 20.04
CA GLY A 662 44.08 45.76 20.61
C GLY A 662 45.51 46.08 20.21
N VAL A 663 46.39 46.32 21.17
CA VAL A 663 47.82 46.26 20.86
C VAL A 663 48.11 44.81 20.49
N ALA A 664 48.11 44.51 19.20
CA ALA A 664 48.37 43.17 18.72
C ALA A 664 49.75 42.76 19.22
N LEU A 665 49.85 41.61 19.89
CA LEU A 665 51.10 41.19 20.53
C LEU A 665 52.26 41.18 19.52
N LYS A 666 51.98 40.84 18.25
CA LYS A 666 52.93 40.90 17.12
C LYS A 666 53.63 42.27 16.98
N ASN A 667 52.94 43.38 17.28
CA ASN A 667 53.44 44.73 17.09
C ASN A 667 54.31 45.20 18.26
N VAL A 668 54.12 44.64 19.47
CA VAL A 668 54.84 45.06 20.68
C VAL A 668 55.71 43.96 21.29
N ALA A 669 55.70 42.74 20.77
CA ALA A 669 56.45 41.61 21.32
C ALA A 669 57.93 41.92 21.49
N ASN A 670 58.54 42.62 20.51
CA ASN A 670 59.94 43.03 20.59
C ASN A 670 60.17 44.10 21.68
N ILE A 671 59.25 45.05 21.81
CA ILE A 671 59.31 46.10 22.84
C ILE A 671 59.15 45.47 24.23
N LEU A 672 58.16 44.59 24.41
CA LEU A 672 57.94 43.84 25.65
C LEU A 672 59.12 42.93 25.99
N ARG A 673 59.78 42.34 24.99
CA ARG A 673 61.03 41.59 25.20
C ARG A 673 62.12 42.48 25.77
N TYR A 674 62.28 43.71 25.26
CA TYR A 674 63.26 44.65 25.79
C TYR A 674 62.91 45.10 27.22
N TYR A 675 61.63 45.33 27.53
CA TYR A 675 61.20 45.62 28.89
C TYR A 675 61.44 44.43 29.84
N ALA A 676 61.09 43.21 29.43
CA ALA A 676 61.34 42.01 30.21
C ALA A 676 62.84 41.82 30.46
N MET A 677 63.69 42.06 29.46
CA MET A 677 65.15 42.06 29.60
C MET A 677 65.62 43.13 30.58
N GLY A 678 65.14 44.37 30.45
CA GLY A 678 65.55 45.49 31.32
C GLY A 678 65.13 45.30 32.78
N LEU A 679 63.96 44.72 33.03
CA LEU A 679 63.43 44.50 34.38
C LEU A 679 64.00 43.25 35.06
N SER A 680 64.26 42.18 34.30
CA SER A 680 64.70 40.89 34.86
C SER A 680 66.21 40.62 34.72
N GLY A 681 66.91 41.40 33.90
CA GLY A 681 68.29 41.11 33.49
C GLY A 681 68.44 39.87 32.58
N THR A 682 67.32 39.27 32.13
CA THR A 682 67.32 38.03 31.33
C THR A 682 66.43 38.13 30.10
N SER A 683 66.87 37.53 28.98
CA SER A 683 66.11 37.53 27.73
C SER A 683 64.91 36.59 27.82
N PHE A 684 63.71 37.12 27.65
CA PHE A 684 62.47 36.35 27.51
C PHE A 684 61.98 36.36 26.06
N ASN A 685 61.49 35.23 25.58
CA ASN A 685 60.67 35.16 24.39
C ASN A 685 59.25 35.60 24.74
N ILE A 686 58.65 36.45 23.91
CA ILE A 686 57.26 36.84 24.05
C ILE A 686 56.45 36.11 22.98
N ARG A 687 55.47 35.32 23.41
CA ARG A 687 54.65 34.48 22.51
C ARG A 687 53.17 34.61 22.81
N SER A 688 52.34 34.24 21.83
CA SER A 688 50.89 34.29 21.97
C SER A 688 50.37 33.09 22.75
N LYS A 689 49.43 33.28 23.67
CA LYS A 689 48.73 32.16 24.34
C LYS A 689 48.00 31.24 23.37
N LYS A 690 47.68 31.69 22.14
CA LYS A 690 47.16 30.82 21.05
C LYS A 690 48.11 29.66 20.72
N GLU A 691 49.40 29.76 21.04
CA GLU A 691 50.39 28.70 20.82
C GLU A 691 50.39 27.63 21.92
N LEU A 692 49.60 27.80 22.99
CA LEU A 692 49.48 26.82 24.07
C LEU A 692 48.41 25.75 23.74
N PRO A 693 48.70 24.45 23.96
CA PRO A 693 47.70 23.40 23.78
C PRO A 693 46.57 23.55 24.81
N GLY A 694 45.32 23.55 24.33
CA GLY A 694 44.11 23.69 25.17
C GLY A 694 43.68 25.14 25.44
N TYR A 695 44.26 26.12 24.75
CA TYR A 695 43.88 27.53 24.90
C TYR A 695 42.40 27.78 24.54
N THR A 696 41.64 28.30 25.51
CA THR A 696 40.28 28.85 25.33
C THR A 696 40.32 30.33 25.68
N ILE A 697 39.57 31.17 24.97
CA ILE A 697 39.54 32.62 25.20
C ILE A 697 38.85 32.86 26.56
N THR A 698 39.64 33.05 27.61
CA THR A 698 39.16 33.18 29.00
C THR A 698 39.04 34.64 29.43
N GLY A 699 39.51 35.60 28.63
CA GLY A 699 39.53 37.03 28.99
C GLY A 699 40.50 37.38 30.14
N SER A 700 41.25 36.40 30.67
CA SER A 700 42.24 36.61 31.73
C SER A 700 43.50 37.26 31.17
N VAL A 701 43.70 38.54 31.51
CA VAL A 701 44.88 39.35 31.12
C VAL A 701 46.19 38.82 31.74
N ASN A 702 46.12 37.91 32.71
CA ASN A 702 47.31 37.41 33.41
C ASN A 702 48.28 36.66 32.47
N PRO A 703 49.58 37.00 32.46
CA PRO A 703 50.60 36.30 31.68
C PRO A 703 50.82 34.88 32.21
N ILE A 704 51.15 33.94 31.31
CA ILE A 704 51.65 32.60 31.67
C ILE A 704 53.14 32.55 31.38
N ILE A 705 53.96 32.17 32.36
CA ILE A 705 55.41 32.06 32.18
C ILE A 705 55.82 30.60 32.19
N SER A 706 56.50 30.15 31.14
CA SER A 706 57.09 28.81 31.05
C SER A 706 58.54 28.92 30.59
N GLY A 707 59.46 28.64 31.52
CA GLY A 707 60.90 28.81 31.30
C GLY A 707 61.26 30.24 30.88
N ARG A 708 61.89 30.40 29.71
CA ARG A 708 62.25 31.70 29.11
C ARG A 708 61.19 32.25 28.16
N THR A 709 59.93 31.83 28.28
CA THR A 709 58.85 32.32 27.42
C THR A 709 57.69 32.86 28.25
N ILE A 710 57.29 34.10 27.96
CA ILE A 710 56.09 34.74 28.49
C ILE A 710 55.00 34.64 27.43
N PHE A 711 53.91 33.96 27.77
CA PHE A 711 52.71 33.84 26.93
C PHE A 711 51.69 34.90 27.33
N LEU A 712 51.37 35.77 26.37
CA LEU A 712 50.43 36.88 26.52
C LEU A 712 49.19 36.68 25.63
N GLU A 713 48.11 37.37 25.98
CA GLU A 713 46.92 37.42 25.13
C GLU A 713 47.30 37.94 23.72
N PRO A 714 46.71 37.39 22.64
CA PRO A 714 47.03 37.80 21.27
C PRO A 714 46.77 39.29 21.00
N GLY A 715 45.84 39.88 21.74
CA GLY A 715 45.53 41.30 21.78
C GLY A 715 44.87 41.65 23.11
N ILE A 716 45.05 42.88 23.57
CA ILE A 716 44.44 43.42 24.78
C ILE A 716 43.75 44.72 24.39
N LYS A 717 42.41 44.81 24.54
CA LYS A 717 41.68 46.08 24.39
C LYS A 717 42.19 47.05 25.47
N LYS A 718 42.49 48.29 25.08
CA LYS A 718 43.01 49.38 25.94
C LYS A 718 42.52 49.26 27.39
N PHE A 719 43.45 49.30 28.35
CA PHE A 719 43.15 49.28 29.79
C PHE A 719 41.99 50.26 30.10
N GLN A 720 40.85 49.74 30.56
CA GLN A 720 39.94 50.54 31.37
C GLN A 720 40.64 50.70 32.72
N GLY A 721 41.13 51.91 32.98
CA GLY A 721 41.73 52.31 34.25
C GLY A 721 40.70 52.38 35.36
#